data_AF-A0A932VGC9-F1
#
_entry.id   AF-A0A932VGC9-F1
#
_cell.length_a   1.000
_cell.length_b   1.000
_cell.length_c   1.000
_cell.angle_alpha   90.00
_cell.angle_beta   90.00
_cell.angle_gamma   90.00
#
_symmetry.space_group_name_H-M   'P 1'
#
loop_
_entity.id
_entity.type
_entity.pdbx_description
1 polymer ?
#
loop_
_entity_poly.entity_id
_entity_poly.type
_entity_poly.pdbx_seq_one_letter_code
_entity_poly.pdbx_strand_id
1 'polypeptide(L)'
;MKPTSRLAAIVLAALATACATPSLLVPDDSAVQLAHTTIAAPNPAERGSYAVKFLYYGSGGDRRRAEYRDSLTLRTRAVNGTPYLRGGDKKRLKKRWDYWGFDEKRLPVNARVWYPDGPGPFPLVLIVHGNHDMKKFSDPGYAWLGEHLASRGFILASVDENFLNGDLRNENDARGWMLLQHLKVWRAWNADPASPFFKKIDMSRIALAGHSRGGEAVAVAAAFNRLSRYPDDARVTFDFGFDIRTVIAIAPVDGQYKPADKPTPLENVNYFVIHGSHDSDVSTFMGLRQYERVRFTDGGDWVKAAVYVYRANHGQFNTVWGDNDVGDSGWLLRKHLLLTGDEQRQAGKVFITGFLEATLHGRREYLPMFADHRTAGGWLPRTIYISRFDRPTTRLLADFEEGIDVTRGSADGVRLEGRRLATWKEVGLTMRSRGLQPFNNNAVMLGWTAPDSVRKGAVPSYTLALPDTLATSWKLARASSLVFSLANYGGPRPRPLARGDTAAPLDSAAAARVGGDSAVSAHAGTANAATRDDAHAKASADSVPLDFDIELVMADGRTVSVPLSAVAPVRPPLTVQLWKWTFVEKRFGAPAKDHDDVLASYRVPLALFAERLDGFDPHGVRAVRFVFDRGPAGTILLDDVGFDVGEPPGGGK
;
A
#
# COMPACT_ATOMS: atom_id res chain seq x y z
N MET A 1 -36.17 43.34 22.14
CA MET A 1 -35.17 42.46 21.49
C MET A 1 -35.37 42.54 19.98
N LYS A 2 -34.36 42.97 19.22
CA LYS A 2 -34.46 43.24 17.77
C LYS A 2 -34.71 41.94 16.98
N PRO A 3 -35.57 41.93 15.95
CA PRO A 3 -35.89 40.75 15.13
C PRO A 3 -34.70 40.24 14.27
N THR A 4 -33.57 40.94 14.29
CA THR A 4 -32.37 40.61 13.50
C THR A 4 -31.56 39.43 14.06
N SER A 5 -31.64 39.13 15.36
CA SER A 5 -30.85 38.04 15.96
C SER A 5 -31.43 36.64 15.68
N ARG A 6 -32.76 36.52 15.55
CA ARG A 6 -33.42 35.27 15.19
C ARG A 6 -33.24 34.93 13.71
N LEU A 7 -33.27 35.92 12.82
CA LEU A 7 -32.97 35.70 11.39
C LEU A 7 -31.52 35.27 11.18
N ALA A 8 -30.55 35.88 11.87
CA ALA A 8 -29.14 35.48 11.78
C ALA A 8 -28.90 34.05 12.30
N ALA A 9 -29.57 33.65 13.38
CA ALA A 9 -29.47 32.29 13.92
C ALA A 9 -30.16 31.24 13.03
N ILE A 10 -31.30 31.58 12.40
CA ILE A 10 -32.00 30.71 11.45
C ILE A 10 -31.22 30.61 10.14
N VAL A 11 -30.57 31.67 9.67
CA VAL A 11 -29.68 31.64 8.50
C VAL A 11 -28.40 30.85 8.80
N LEU A 12 -27.81 30.96 10.00
CA LEU A 12 -26.68 30.10 10.41
C LEU A 12 -27.09 28.62 10.54
N ALA A 13 -28.27 28.34 11.06
CA ALA A 13 -28.79 26.97 11.17
C ALA A 13 -29.19 26.40 9.80
N ALA A 14 -29.74 27.21 8.89
CA ALA A 14 -30.07 26.83 7.53
C ALA A 14 -28.81 26.63 6.65
N LEU A 15 -27.75 27.42 6.87
CA LEU A 15 -26.44 27.19 6.26
C LEU A 15 -25.73 25.94 6.81
N ALA A 16 -26.03 25.53 8.05
CA ALA A 16 -25.51 24.30 8.65
C ALA A 16 -26.26 23.04 8.18
N THR A 17 -27.54 23.13 7.83
CA THR A 17 -28.33 21.99 7.34
C THR A 17 -28.31 21.82 5.81
N ALA A 18 -27.97 22.85 5.04
CA ALA A 18 -27.99 22.81 3.57
C ALA A 18 -26.72 22.24 2.89
N CYS A 19 -25.77 21.64 3.62
CA CYS A 19 -24.54 21.10 3.03
C CYS A 19 -24.07 19.78 3.67
N ALA A 20 -24.99 18.97 4.21
CA ALA A 20 -24.68 17.56 4.47
C ALA A 20 -24.68 16.83 3.11
N THR A 21 -23.51 16.79 2.47
CA THR A 21 -23.27 15.99 1.27
C THR A 21 -23.62 14.53 1.58
N PRO A 22 -24.39 13.82 0.73
CA PRO A 22 -24.60 12.38 0.91
C PRO A 22 -23.24 11.69 1.06
N SER A 23 -23.19 10.69 1.95
CA SER A 23 -21.97 9.91 2.19
C SER A 23 -21.49 9.35 0.85
N LEU A 24 -20.30 9.75 0.43
CA LEU A 24 -19.64 9.21 -0.76
C LEU A 24 -19.03 7.84 -0.50
N LEU A 25 -19.11 7.30 0.73
CA LEU A 25 -18.50 6.02 1.06
C LEU A 25 -18.98 4.91 0.13
N VAL A 26 -18.04 4.08 -0.30
CA VAL A 26 -18.31 2.81 -0.97
C VAL A 26 -19.27 1.96 -0.11
N PRO A 27 -20.32 1.35 -0.71
CA PRO A 27 -21.19 0.41 -0.02
C PRO A 27 -20.41 -0.72 0.64
N ASP A 28 -20.74 -1.01 1.90
CA ASP A 28 -20.07 -2.05 2.68
C ASP A 28 -20.60 -3.44 2.30
N ASP A 29 -19.73 -4.30 1.77
CA ASP A 29 -19.99 -5.71 1.51
C ASP A 29 -19.08 -6.65 2.32
N SER A 30 -18.39 -6.10 3.34
CA SER A 30 -17.43 -6.85 4.15
C SER A 30 -18.05 -8.03 4.88
N ALA A 31 -19.35 -7.96 5.20
CA ALA A 31 -20.08 -9.09 5.78
C ALA A 31 -20.11 -10.33 4.88
N VAL A 32 -20.06 -10.14 3.56
CA VAL A 32 -19.98 -11.22 2.56
C VAL A 32 -18.52 -11.56 2.29
N GLN A 33 -17.70 -10.55 2.00
CA GLN A 33 -16.32 -10.75 1.55
C GLN A 33 -15.38 -11.26 2.64
N LEU A 34 -15.70 -11.04 3.91
CA LEU A 34 -14.92 -11.49 5.06
C LEU A 34 -15.63 -12.58 5.88
N ALA A 35 -16.66 -13.22 5.30
CA ALA A 35 -17.50 -14.19 6.03
C ALA A 35 -16.74 -15.43 6.52
N HIS A 36 -15.59 -15.75 5.90
CA HIS A 36 -14.87 -16.99 6.13
C HIS A 36 -13.37 -16.76 6.30
N THR A 37 -12.72 -17.72 6.95
CA THR A 37 -11.26 -17.85 7.00
C THR A 37 -10.90 -19.18 6.36
N THR A 38 -9.99 -19.16 5.39
CA THR A 38 -9.51 -20.37 4.69
C THR A 38 -8.09 -20.75 5.06
N ILE A 39 -7.37 -19.86 5.75
CA ILE A 39 -6.02 -20.16 6.24
C ILE A 39 -6.09 -21.22 7.34
N ALA A 40 -5.38 -22.33 7.12
CA ALA A 40 -5.24 -23.44 8.07
C ALA A 40 -4.18 -23.13 9.16
N ALA A 41 -4.37 -22.03 9.89
CA ALA A 41 -3.50 -21.59 10.98
C ALA A 41 -4.32 -20.91 12.09
N PRO A 42 -3.83 -20.85 13.34
CA PRO A 42 -4.45 -20.02 14.37
C PRO A 42 -4.41 -18.54 13.99
N ASN A 43 -5.40 -17.77 14.46
CA ASN A 43 -5.46 -16.33 14.22
C ASN A 43 -4.18 -15.65 14.78
N PRO A 44 -3.38 -14.96 13.95
CA PRO A 44 -2.14 -14.34 14.42
C PRO A 44 -2.39 -13.16 15.37
N ALA A 45 -3.63 -12.65 15.46
CA ALA A 45 -4.03 -11.64 16.44
C ALA A 45 -4.38 -12.20 17.82
N GLU A 46 -4.42 -13.52 17.99
CA GLU A 46 -4.57 -14.14 19.31
C GLU A 46 -3.26 -14.08 20.10
N ARG A 47 -3.39 -13.94 21.43
CA ARG A 47 -2.25 -13.95 22.34
C ARG A 47 -1.51 -15.28 22.24
N GLY A 48 -0.19 -15.25 22.24
CA GLY A 48 0.63 -16.46 22.26
C GLY A 48 0.79 -17.05 23.66
N SER A 49 1.56 -18.14 23.74
CA SER A 49 1.73 -18.94 24.96
C SER A 49 2.76 -18.40 25.95
N TYR A 50 3.62 -17.45 25.56
CA TYR A 50 4.67 -16.94 26.44
C TYR A 50 4.12 -15.92 27.44
N ALA A 51 4.57 -16.02 28.69
CA ALA A 51 4.49 -14.90 29.62
C ALA A 51 5.36 -13.74 29.10
N VAL A 52 4.94 -12.50 29.34
CA VAL A 52 5.61 -11.31 28.82
C VAL A 52 6.38 -10.64 29.93
N LYS A 53 7.66 -10.37 29.68
CA LYS A 53 8.51 -9.51 30.51
C LYS A 53 8.67 -8.14 29.88
N PHE A 54 8.93 -7.14 30.71
CA PHE A 54 9.04 -5.74 30.31
C PHE A 54 10.24 -5.07 30.98
N LEU A 55 10.95 -4.20 30.24
CA LEU A 55 12.00 -3.35 30.79
C LEU A 55 12.22 -2.07 29.98
N TYR A 56 12.98 -1.13 30.55
CA TYR A 56 13.54 0.01 29.84
C TYR A 56 15.05 -0.11 29.71
N TYR A 57 15.58 0.33 28.56
CA TYR A 57 17.00 0.64 28.42
C TYR A 57 17.19 2.07 27.92
N GLY A 58 18.34 2.65 28.21
CA GLY A 58 18.60 4.03 27.82
C GLY A 58 19.94 4.59 28.29
N SER A 59 20.22 5.82 27.86
CA SER A 59 21.47 6.49 28.20
C SER A 59 21.50 7.03 29.64
N GLY A 60 20.34 7.17 30.29
CA GLY A 60 20.21 7.75 31.62
C GLY A 60 20.14 9.28 31.61
N GLY A 61 19.69 9.86 32.73
CA GLY A 61 19.74 11.31 32.95
C GLY A 61 18.75 12.14 32.14
N ASP A 62 17.73 11.51 31.56
CA ASP A 62 16.71 12.21 30.78
C ASP A 62 15.91 13.20 31.66
N ARG A 63 15.82 14.46 31.20
CA ARG A 63 15.13 15.54 31.95
C ARG A 63 13.61 15.47 31.85
N ARG A 64 13.09 14.82 30.80
CA ARG A 64 11.66 14.81 30.43
C ARG A 64 11.01 13.44 30.63
N ARG A 65 11.82 12.38 30.69
CA ARG A 65 11.38 10.99 30.76
C ARG A 65 11.90 10.33 32.04
N ALA A 66 11.04 10.17 33.04
CA ALA A 66 11.43 9.55 34.30
C ALA A 66 11.85 8.08 34.10
N GLU A 67 11.20 7.37 33.19
CA GLU A 67 11.53 5.98 32.86
C GLU A 67 12.97 5.82 32.33
N TYR A 68 13.46 6.76 31.52
CA TYR A 68 14.82 6.75 30.98
C TYR A 68 15.84 7.44 31.89
N ARG A 69 15.40 8.03 33.00
CA ARG A 69 16.25 8.60 34.04
C ARG A 69 16.49 7.61 35.18
N ASP A 70 15.40 7.02 35.70
CA ASP A 70 15.37 6.36 36.99
C ASP A 70 15.06 4.85 36.90
N SER A 71 14.46 4.37 35.79
CA SER A 71 13.90 3.01 35.70
C SER A 71 14.65 2.10 34.72
N LEU A 72 15.90 2.43 34.40
CA LEU A 72 16.70 1.68 33.44
C LEU A 72 17.18 0.34 34.01
N THR A 73 16.82 -0.75 33.34
CA THR A 73 17.41 -2.07 33.58
C THR A 73 18.77 -2.20 32.91
N LEU A 74 18.93 -1.64 31.71
CA LEU A 74 20.18 -1.63 30.96
C LEU A 74 20.57 -0.20 30.59
N ARG A 75 21.85 0.13 30.78
CA ARG A 75 22.41 1.43 30.39
C ARG A 75 23.08 1.33 29.03
N THR A 76 22.87 2.34 28.20
CA THR A 76 23.52 2.50 26.90
C THR A 76 24.43 3.72 26.90
N ARG A 77 25.33 3.80 25.92
CA ARG A 77 26.07 5.03 25.64
C ARG A 77 25.27 5.87 24.66
N ALA A 78 25.25 7.18 24.87
CA ALA A 78 24.75 8.12 23.88
C ALA A 78 25.64 8.14 22.63
N VAL A 79 25.05 8.49 21.49
CA VAL A 79 25.72 8.48 20.18
C VAL A 79 25.79 9.88 19.57
N ASN A 80 26.81 10.12 18.75
CA ASN A 80 27.01 11.40 18.07
C ASN A 80 26.31 11.38 16.70
N GLY A 81 25.15 12.05 16.62
CA GLY A 81 24.35 12.22 15.41
C GLY A 81 24.61 13.51 14.65
N THR A 82 25.63 14.31 15.00
CA THR A 82 25.96 15.57 14.31
C THR A 82 26.01 15.44 12.77
N PRO A 83 26.51 14.36 12.16
CA PRO A 83 26.55 14.26 10.70
C PRO A 83 25.17 14.30 10.01
N TYR A 84 24.12 13.80 10.65
CA TYR A 84 22.77 13.65 10.08
C TYR A 84 21.86 14.83 10.42
N LEU A 85 22.20 15.61 11.45
CA LEU A 85 21.39 16.71 11.95
C LEU A 85 22.00 18.08 11.60
N ARG A 86 22.68 18.16 10.45
CA ARG A 86 23.30 19.40 9.99
C ARG A 86 22.26 20.34 9.37
N GLY A 87 22.42 21.63 9.62
CA GLY A 87 21.56 22.68 9.05
C GLY A 87 20.37 23.03 9.95
N GLY A 88 19.55 23.98 9.50
CA GLY A 88 18.41 24.50 10.27
C GLY A 88 18.72 25.76 11.09
N ASP A 89 17.66 26.35 11.64
CA ASP A 89 17.74 27.58 12.42
C ASP A 89 18.42 27.31 13.79
N LYS A 90 19.60 27.92 14.00
CA LYS A 90 20.41 27.75 15.21
C LYS A 90 19.66 28.08 16.51
N LYS A 91 18.77 29.09 16.49
CA LYS A 91 18.00 29.48 17.68
C LYS A 91 16.93 28.43 17.99
N ARG A 92 16.25 27.90 16.96
CA ARG A 92 15.27 26.81 17.12
C ARG A 92 15.93 25.53 17.64
N LEU A 93 17.05 25.13 17.06
CA LEU A 93 17.83 23.98 17.51
C LEU A 93 18.32 24.15 18.95
N LYS A 94 18.87 25.32 19.29
CA LYS A 94 19.26 25.61 20.67
C LYS A 94 18.09 25.44 21.65
N LYS A 95 16.91 26.02 21.35
CA LYS A 95 15.73 25.88 22.20
C LYS A 95 15.28 24.43 22.36
N ARG A 96 15.35 23.63 21.30
CA ARG A 96 15.07 22.19 21.32
C ARG A 96 16.04 21.45 22.26
N TRP A 97 17.34 21.65 22.08
CA TRP A 97 18.35 20.97 22.88
C TRP A 97 18.35 21.41 24.34
N ASP A 98 18.06 22.69 24.61
CA ASP A 98 17.82 23.18 25.98
C ASP A 98 16.60 22.50 26.62
N TYR A 99 15.53 22.26 25.86
CA TYR A 99 14.36 21.52 26.33
C TYR A 99 14.73 20.07 26.70
N TRP A 100 15.46 19.36 25.85
CA TRP A 100 15.82 17.96 26.09
C TRP A 100 16.94 17.76 27.12
N GLY A 101 17.84 18.75 27.25
CA GLY A 101 19.01 18.67 28.13
C GLY A 101 20.22 17.96 27.53
N PHE A 102 20.19 17.69 26.22
CA PHE A 102 21.29 17.16 25.40
C PHE A 102 21.19 17.75 23.99
N ASP A 103 22.26 17.58 23.21
CA ASP A 103 22.36 18.04 21.81
C ASP A 103 22.65 16.87 20.85
N GLU A 104 22.81 17.18 19.56
CA GLU A 104 23.09 16.20 18.52
C GLU A 104 24.36 15.35 18.73
N LYS A 105 25.27 15.77 19.63
CA LYS A 105 26.51 15.04 19.92
C LYS A 105 26.29 13.89 20.92
N ARG A 106 25.16 13.90 21.62
CA ARG A 106 24.85 12.97 22.72
C ARG A 106 23.40 12.49 22.63
N LEU A 107 22.98 12.04 21.45
CA LEU A 107 21.64 11.48 21.26
C LEU A 107 21.46 10.21 22.11
N PRO A 108 20.38 10.11 22.89
CA PRO A 108 20.16 8.96 23.75
C PRO A 108 19.71 7.74 22.94
N VAL A 109 20.15 6.54 23.36
CA VAL A 109 19.75 5.26 22.75
C VAL A 109 18.74 4.62 23.69
N ASN A 110 17.50 5.13 23.67
CA ASN A 110 16.42 4.80 24.60
C ASN A 110 15.36 3.91 23.95
N ALA A 111 14.87 2.89 24.66
CA ALA A 111 13.66 2.17 24.27
C ALA A 111 12.98 1.48 25.45
N ARG A 112 11.70 1.18 25.25
CA ARG A 112 10.92 0.26 26.07
C ARG A 112 10.82 -1.09 25.37
N VAL A 113 10.93 -2.18 26.11
CA VAL A 113 11.08 -3.53 25.55
C VAL A 113 10.08 -4.48 26.17
N TRP A 114 9.37 -5.22 25.32
CA TRP A 114 8.59 -6.39 25.70
C TRP A 114 9.24 -7.63 25.10
N TYR A 115 9.38 -8.69 25.89
CA TYR A 115 10.06 -9.90 25.46
C TYR A 115 9.46 -11.16 26.10
N PRO A 116 9.61 -12.33 25.46
CA PRO A 116 9.06 -13.57 25.98
C PRO A 116 9.85 -14.04 27.20
N ASP A 117 9.15 -14.53 28.22
CA ASP A 117 9.77 -15.28 29.30
C ASP A 117 10.07 -16.70 28.83
N GLY A 118 11.28 -16.90 28.31
CA GLY A 118 11.73 -18.19 27.82
C GLY A 118 13.22 -18.19 27.49
N PRO A 119 13.78 -19.36 27.15
CA PRO A 119 15.21 -19.50 26.86
C PRO A 119 15.65 -18.77 25.59
N GLY A 120 14.77 -18.61 24.60
CA GLY A 120 15.13 -18.11 23.27
C GLY A 120 15.91 -19.15 22.45
N PRO A 121 16.60 -18.75 21.37
CA PRO A 121 16.67 -17.39 20.85
C PRO A 121 15.34 -16.96 20.19
N PHE A 122 15.03 -15.67 20.26
CA PHE A 122 13.83 -15.07 19.67
C PHE A 122 14.20 -14.05 18.59
N PRO A 123 13.40 -13.88 17.52
CA PRO A 123 13.59 -12.80 16.56
C PRO A 123 13.47 -11.42 17.24
N LEU A 124 14.20 -10.43 16.72
CA LEU A 124 14.20 -9.05 17.22
C LEU A 124 13.43 -8.12 16.29
N VAL A 125 12.49 -7.37 16.85
CA VAL A 125 11.72 -6.33 16.15
C VAL A 125 12.01 -4.98 16.81
N LEU A 126 12.56 -4.03 16.05
CA LEU A 126 12.60 -2.63 16.47
C LEU A 126 11.44 -1.89 15.83
N ILE A 127 10.67 -1.12 16.60
CA ILE A 127 9.65 -0.21 16.06
C ILE A 127 9.95 1.24 16.38
N VAL A 128 9.82 2.13 15.39
CA VAL A 128 10.03 3.57 15.55
C VAL A 128 8.79 4.36 15.15
N HIS A 129 8.46 5.38 15.94
CA HIS A 129 7.34 6.27 15.65
C HIS A 129 7.72 7.36 14.63
N GLY A 130 6.70 7.97 14.04
CA GLY A 130 6.88 9.12 13.15
C GLY A 130 6.90 10.46 13.86
N ASN A 131 6.78 11.51 13.07
CA ASN A 131 6.75 12.88 13.55
C ASN A 131 5.47 13.17 14.33
N HIS A 132 5.60 13.84 15.47
CA HIS A 132 4.49 14.30 16.29
C HIS A 132 4.91 15.56 17.07
N ASP A 133 4.12 16.05 18.03
CA ASP A 133 4.64 17.00 19.03
C ASP A 133 5.73 16.31 19.87
N MET A 134 6.93 16.90 19.93
CA MET A 134 8.06 16.38 20.71
C MET A 134 7.78 16.27 22.21
N LYS A 135 6.76 16.98 22.71
CA LYS A 135 6.33 16.96 24.12
C LYS A 135 5.27 15.89 24.41
N LYS A 136 4.75 15.22 23.38
CA LYS A 136 3.78 14.12 23.48
C LYS A 136 4.46 12.84 23.01
N PHE A 137 4.92 12.02 23.96
CA PHE A 137 5.79 10.90 23.67
C PHE A 137 5.07 9.78 22.91
N SER A 138 5.60 9.42 21.74
CA SER A 138 4.95 8.48 20.81
C SER A 138 5.32 7.01 21.04
N ASP A 139 6.48 6.72 21.62
CA ASP A 139 6.97 5.36 21.89
C ASP A 139 6.05 4.49 22.78
N PRO A 140 5.29 5.01 23.78
CA PRO A 140 4.36 4.19 24.56
C PRO A 140 3.20 3.65 23.72
N GLY A 141 2.88 4.29 22.60
CA GLY A 141 1.70 3.99 21.80
C GLY A 141 1.67 2.62 21.12
N TYR A 142 2.80 1.91 21.13
CA TYR A 142 2.95 0.56 20.59
C TYR A 142 2.95 -0.54 21.66
N ALA A 143 2.60 -0.22 22.92
CA ALA A 143 2.56 -1.22 23.99
C ALA A 143 1.67 -2.43 23.66
N TRP A 144 0.51 -2.18 23.04
CA TRP A 144 -0.39 -3.23 22.59
C TRP A 144 0.27 -4.24 21.63
N LEU A 145 1.17 -3.75 20.77
CA LEU A 145 1.88 -4.58 19.80
C LEU A 145 3.07 -5.28 20.45
N GLY A 146 3.79 -4.57 21.33
CA GLY A 146 4.90 -5.13 22.10
C GLY A 146 4.48 -6.29 22.98
N GLU A 147 3.43 -6.13 23.77
CA GLU A 147 2.87 -7.20 24.60
C GLU A 147 2.37 -8.39 23.76
N HIS A 148 1.70 -8.09 22.65
CA HIS A 148 1.18 -9.10 21.74
C HIS A 148 2.31 -9.93 21.13
N LEU A 149 3.29 -9.29 20.49
CA LEU A 149 4.41 -9.97 19.83
C LEU A 149 5.30 -10.70 20.84
N ALA A 150 5.53 -10.14 22.03
CA ALA A 150 6.25 -10.82 23.11
C ALA A 150 5.55 -12.11 23.56
N SER A 151 4.21 -12.10 23.67
CA SER A 151 3.47 -13.33 24.00
C SER A 151 3.62 -14.42 22.93
N ARG A 152 3.96 -14.03 21.69
CA ARG A 152 4.11 -14.91 20.52
C ARG A 152 5.55 -15.27 20.19
N GLY A 153 6.51 -14.97 21.06
CA GLY A 153 7.90 -15.38 20.87
C GLY A 153 8.76 -14.38 20.09
N PHE A 154 8.38 -13.11 20.01
CA PHE A 154 9.21 -12.04 19.45
C PHE A 154 9.72 -11.11 20.54
N ILE A 155 10.92 -10.55 20.39
CA ILE A 155 11.35 -9.41 21.21
C ILE A 155 10.97 -8.13 20.47
N LEU A 156 10.21 -7.23 21.09
CA LEU A 156 9.91 -5.92 20.52
C LEU A 156 10.49 -4.81 21.37
N ALA A 157 11.26 -3.91 20.73
CA ALA A 157 11.71 -2.65 21.32
C ALA A 157 11.04 -1.46 20.60
N SER A 158 10.27 -0.67 21.34
CA SER A 158 9.71 0.59 20.85
C SER A 158 10.70 1.72 21.16
N VAL A 159 11.32 2.23 20.10
CA VAL A 159 12.43 3.18 20.15
C VAL A 159 11.91 4.59 20.41
N ASP A 160 12.56 5.30 21.34
CA ASP A 160 12.27 6.70 21.63
C ASP A 160 13.12 7.63 20.74
N GLU A 161 12.47 8.26 19.77
CA GLU A 161 13.04 9.32 18.95
C GLU A 161 12.26 10.63 19.07
N ASN A 162 11.59 10.87 20.20
CA ASN A 162 10.77 12.07 20.38
C ASN A 162 11.60 13.36 20.26
N PHE A 163 12.91 13.29 20.49
CA PHE A 163 13.82 14.42 20.29
C PHE A 163 14.00 14.82 18.81
N LEU A 164 13.62 13.96 17.85
CA LEU A 164 13.58 14.24 16.41
C LEU A 164 12.20 14.73 15.93
N ASN A 165 11.19 14.75 16.80
CA ASN A 165 9.82 15.15 16.45
C ASN A 165 9.62 16.68 16.40
N GLY A 166 8.54 17.12 15.78
CA GLY A 166 8.03 18.48 15.76
C GLY A 166 8.45 19.26 14.51
N ASP A 167 9.13 20.39 14.73
CA ASP A 167 9.55 21.31 13.67
C ASP A 167 10.91 20.98 13.06
N LEU A 168 11.56 19.88 13.49
CA LEU A 168 12.77 19.39 12.85
C LEU A 168 12.44 18.93 11.41
N ARG A 169 13.40 19.18 10.51
CA ARG A 169 13.30 18.88 9.08
C ARG A 169 14.58 18.19 8.65
N ASN A 170 14.49 17.39 7.59
CA ASN A 170 15.59 16.63 7.00
C ASN A 170 16.27 15.69 8.00
N GLU A 171 15.48 14.99 8.82
CA GLU A 171 16.01 14.12 9.89
C GLU A 171 15.76 12.63 9.69
N ASN A 172 15.10 12.20 8.60
CA ASN A 172 14.71 10.79 8.42
C ASN A 172 15.91 9.85 8.25
N ASP A 173 17.03 10.34 7.76
CA ASP A 173 18.32 9.65 7.76
C ASP A 173 18.87 9.45 9.18
N ALA A 174 18.78 10.45 10.05
CA ALA A 174 19.14 10.35 11.46
C ALA A 174 18.28 9.29 12.17
N ARG A 175 16.97 9.26 11.90
CA ARG A 175 16.03 8.24 12.42
C ARG A 175 16.44 6.83 11.98
N GLY A 176 16.70 6.65 10.68
CA GLY A 176 17.15 5.36 10.14
C GLY A 176 18.49 4.91 10.76
N TRP A 177 19.43 5.84 10.89
CA TRP A 177 20.73 5.58 11.52
C TRP A 177 20.62 5.22 13.00
N MET A 178 19.72 5.87 13.76
CA MET A 178 19.50 5.58 15.17
C MET A 178 19.06 4.12 15.38
N LEU A 179 18.18 3.57 14.55
CA LEU A 179 17.80 2.15 14.60
C LEU A 179 19.00 1.21 14.49
N LEU A 180 19.97 1.53 13.63
CA LEU A 180 21.19 0.74 13.49
C LEU A 180 22.12 0.86 14.71
N GLN A 181 22.10 2.00 15.42
CA GLN A 181 22.77 2.13 16.72
C GLN A 181 22.12 1.25 17.79
N HIS A 182 20.79 1.14 17.79
CA HIS A 182 20.09 0.19 18.67
C HIS A 182 20.51 -1.25 18.39
N LEU A 183 20.59 -1.67 17.12
CA LEU A 183 21.06 -3.02 16.77
C LEU A 183 22.49 -3.32 17.23
N LYS A 184 23.39 -2.32 17.25
CA LYS A 184 24.76 -2.49 17.80
C LYS A 184 24.73 -2.84 19.28
N VAL A 185 23.87 -2.17 20.05
CA VAL A 185 23.71 -2.44 21.49
C VAL A 185 23.09 -3.82 21.72
N TRP A 186 22.06 -4.18 20.96
CA TRP A 186 21.45 -5.51 21.02
C TRP A 186 22.43 -6.65 20.70
N ARG A 187 23.28 -6.47 19.67
CA ARG A 187 24.35 -7.42 19.34
C ARG A 187 25.32 -7.62 20.50
N ALA A 188 25.73 -6.53 21.16
CA ALA A 188 26.62 -6.60 22.33
C ALA A 188 25.95 -7.32 23.51
N TRP A 189 24.69 -7.00 23.81
CA TRP A 189 23.93 -7.67 24.87
C TRP A 189 23.66 -9.15 24.59
N ASN A 190 23.54 -9.56 23.34
CA ASN A 190 23.40 -10.98 23.00
C ASN A 190 24.69 -11.77 23.28
N ALA A 191 25.85 -11.10 23.26
CA ALA A 191 27.17 -11.70 23.44
C ALA A 191 27.71 -11.60 24.88
N ASP A 192 27.12 -10.76 25.73
CA ASP A 192 27.59 -10.51 27.10
C ASP A 192 26.89 -11.43 28.13
N PRO A 193 27.61 -12.33 28.82
CA PRO A 193 27.03 -13.22 29.86
C PRO A 193 26.36 -12.50 31.03
N ALA A 194 26.70 -11.22 31.29
CA ALA A 194 26.06 -10.42 32.34
C ALA A 194 24.73 -9.80 31.88
N SER A 195 24.44 -9.81 30.58
CA SER A 195 23.22 -9.27 30.01
C SER A 195 22.03 -10.22 30.23
N PRO A 196 20.82 -9.70 30.55
CA PRO A 196 19.60 -10.51 30.59
C PRO A 196 19.24 -11.09 29.22
N PHE A 197 19.84 -10.59 28.14
CA PHE A 197 19.65 -11.04 26.76
C PHE A 197 20.77 -11.93 26.23
N PHE A 198 21.70 -12.38 27.07
CA PHE A 198 22.77 -13.29 26.64
C PHE A 198 22.19 -14.51 25.92
N LYS A 199 22.56 -14.69 24.65
CA LYS A 199 22.10 -15.77 23.76
C LYS A 199 20.57 -15.86 23.58
N LYS A 200 19.80 -14.83 23.95
CA LYS A 200 18.34 -14.82 23.82
C LYS A 200 17.83 -14.30 22.48
N ILE A 201 18.70 -13.75 21.63
CA ILE A 201 18.31 -13.09 20.40
C ILE A 201 18.87 -13.85 19.20
N ASP A 202 17.99 -14.14 18.24
CA ASP A 202 18.42 -14.61 16.93
C ASP A 202 18.82 -13.40 16.07
N MET A 203 20.10 -13.03 16.10
CA MET A 203 20.63 -11.91 15.33
C MET A 203 20.59 -12.15 13.81
N SER A 204 20.23 -13.36 13.35
CA SER A 204 19.99 -13.65 11.94
C SER A 204 18.55 -13.34 11.49
N ARG A 205 17.65 -12.98 12.43
CA ARG A 205 16.22 -12.75 12.19
C ARG A 205 15.78 -11.41 12.79
N ILE A 206 16.13 -10.33 12.10
CA ILE A 206 15.82 -8.96 12.54
C ILE A 206 14.71 -8.37 11.65
N ALA A 207 13.76 -7.69 12.29
CA ALA A 207 12.80 -6.82 11.63
C ALA A 207 12.88 -5.38 12.11
N LEU A 208 12.65 -4.45 11.19
CA LEU A 208 12.46 -3.03 11.46
C LEU A 208 11.03 -2.63 11.08
N ALA A 209 10.29 -2.06 12.03
CA ALA A 209 8.95 -1.52 11.83
C ALA A 209 8.94 -0.01 12.07
N GLY A 210 8.14 0.74 11.32
CA GLY A 210 8.12 2.18 11.44
C GLY A 210 6.80 2.79 11.02
N HIS A 211 6.38 3.87 11.67
CA HIS A 211 5.13 4.57 11.36
C HIS A 211 5.40 5.98 10.81
N SER A 212 4.74 6.39 9.72
CA SER A 212 4.83 7.75 9.18
C SER A 212 6.27 8.08 8.76
N ARG A 213 6.89 9.15 9.28
CA ARG A 213 8.34 9.39 9.11
C ARG A 213 9.21 8.21 9.56
N GLY A 214 8.78 7.49 10.60
CA GLY A 214 9.43 6.26 11.03
C GLY A 214 9.33 5.13 10.00
N GLY A 215 8.25 5.10 9.21
CA GLY A 215 8.06 4.13 8.13
C GLY A 215 9.01 4.35 6.95
N GLU A 216 9.35 5.60 6.63
CA GLU A 216 10.45 5.91 5.72
C GLU A 216 11.81 5.55 6.36
N ALA A 217 11.99 5.89 7.65
CA ALA A 217 13.24 5.67 8.36
C ALA A 217 13.69 4.21 8.40
N VAL A 218 12.76 3.25 8.50
CA VAL A 218 13.12 1.81 8.47
C VAL A 218 13.60 1.34 7.10
N ALA A 219 13.08 1.91 6.01
CA ALA A 219 13.60 1.65 4.67
C ALA A 219 15.01 2.25 4.52
N VAL A 220 15.21 3.47 5.02
CA VAL A 220 16.54 4.12 5.04
C VAL A 220 17.54 3.32 5.87
N ALA A 221 17.14 2.82 7.04
CA ALA A 221 17.97 1.98 7.89
C ALA A 221 18.40 0.69 7.17
N ALA A 222 17.47 0.00 6.50
CA ALA A 222 17.77 -1.21 5.74
C ALA A 222 18.72 -0.93 4.56
N ALA A 223 18.59 0.22 3.89
CA ALA A 223 19.54 0.65 2.86
C ALA A 223 20.93 0.95 3.44
N PHE A 224 21.01 1.76 4.50
CA PHE A 224 22.26 2.12 5.18
C PHE A 224 23.02 0.91 5.74
N ASN A 225 22.28 -0.10 6.20
CA ASN A 225 22.85 -1.32 6.76
C ASN A 225 23.81 -2.06 5.81
N ARG A 226 23.64 -1.88 4.50
CA ARG A 226 24.45 -2.49 3.44
C ARG A 226 25.61 -1.63 2.95
N LEU A 227 25.68 -0.38 3.40
CA LEU A 227 26.69 0.56 2.97
C LEU A 227 27.86 0.57 3.94
N SER A 228 29.06 0.83 3.43
CA SER A 228 30.25 1.08 4.24
C SER A 228 30.40 2.55 4.62
N ARG A 229 29.62 3.46 4.02
CA ARG A 229 29.72 4.91 4.19
C ARG A 229 28.35 5.57 4.05
N TYR A 230 28.18 6.70 4.72
CA TYR A 230 26.99 7.55 4.61
C TYR A 230 26.92 8.24 3.24
N PRO A 231 25.77 8.18 2.52
CA PRO A 231 25.66 8.76 1.18
C PRO A 231 25.93 10.27 1.08
N ASP A 232 25.54 11.06 2.09
CA ASP A 232 25.63 12.53 2.00
C ASP A 232 26.98 13.07 2.55
N ASP A 233 27.74 12.25 3.28
CA ASP A 233 29.09 12.57 3.74
C ASP A 233 29.93 11.30 3.89
N ALA A 234 30.63 10.92 2.82
CA ALA A 234 31.42 9.69 2.76
C ALA A 234 32.57 9.60 3.78
N ARG A 235 32.90 10.69 4.50
CA ARG A 235 33.85 10.66 5.62
C ARG A 235 33.28 9.89 6.83
N VAL A 236 31.95 9.78 6.93
CA VAL A 236 31.26 8.99 7.94
C VAL A 236 31.24 7.53 7.48
N THR A 237 31.93 6.66 8.22
CA THR A 237 31.97 5.22 7.96
C THR A 237 30.87 4.48 8.68
N PHE A 238 30.39 3.42 8.04
CA PHE A 238 29.43 2.47 8.58
C PHE A 238 30.08 1.12 8.81
N ASP A 239 29.58 0.43 9.83
CA ASP A 239 29.95 -0.92 10.22
C ASP A 239 28.72 -1.55 10.89
N PHE A 240 27.73 -1.88 10.07
CA PHE A 240 26.43 -2.38 10.50
C PHE A 240 26.29 -3.86 10.13
N GLY A 241 25.96 -4.15 8.86
CA GLY A 241 25.95 -5.51 8.31
C GLY A 241 25.04 -6.48 9.08
N PHE A 242 23.89 -6.00 9.57
CA PHE A 242 22.93 -6.83 10.30
C PHE A 242 22.03 -7.62 9.35
N ASP A 243 21.59 -8.82 9.76
CA ASP A 243 20.64 -9.64 9.01
C ASP A 243 19.19 -9.13 9.17
N ILE A 244 18.94 -7.92 8.66
CA ILE A 244 17.60 -7.34 8.55
C ILE A 244 16.85 -8.09 7.46
N ARG A 245 15.95 -8.98 7.87
CA ARG A 245 15.15 -9.81 6.96
C ARG A 245 13.82 -9.18 6.60
N THR A 246 13.28 -8.32 7.46
CA THR A 246 11.91 -7.82 7.33
C THR A 246 11.82 -6.33 7.64
N VAL A 247 11.15 -5.58 6.77
CA VAL A 247 10.83 -4.16 6.92
C VAL A 247 9.32 -3.98 6.89
N ILE A 248 8.76 -3.30 7.89
CA ILE A 248 7.32 -3.03 8.00
C ILE A 248 7.09 -1.52 8.09
N ALA A 249 6.33 -0.99 7.16
CA ALA A 249 5.98 0.43 7.10
C ALA A 249 4.48 0.63 7.39
N ILE A 250 4.16 1.38 8.43
CA ILE A 250 2.80 1.73 8.83
C ILE A 250 2.56 3.18 8.39
N ALA A 251 1.58 3.40 7.54
CA ALA A 251 1.21 4.70 6.97
C ALA A 251 2.43 5.62 6.67
N PRO A 252 3.45 5.13 5.94
CA PRO A 252 4.72 5.83 5.82
C PRO A 252 4.61 7.07 4.93
N VAL A 253 5.44 8.06 5.19
CA VAL A 253 5.82 9.03 4.14
C VAL A 253 6.84 8.38 3.19
N ASP A 254 7.08 9.01 2.04
CA ASP A 254 8.13 8.58 1.12
C ASP A 254 8.78 9.78 0.42
N GLY A 255 10.11 9.83 0.41
CA GLY A 255 10.91 10.80 -0.33
C GLY A 255 11.25 12.09 0.43
N GLN A 256 11.13 12.12 1.77
CA GLN A 256 11.65 13.23 2.57
C GLN A 256 13.17 13.15 2.73
N TYR A 257 13.74 11.94 2.70
CA TYR A 257 15.17 11.73 2.54
C TYR A 257 15.45 11.01 1.21
N LYS A 258 16.48 11.44 0.51
CA LYS A 258 16.90 10.88 -0.78
C LYS A 258 18.41 10.66 -0.75
N PRO A 259 18.89 9.46 -0.38
CA PRO A 259 20.33 9.22 -0.31
C PRO A 259 20.98 9.47 -1.67
N ALA A 260 21.96 10.38 -1.71
CA ALA A 260 22.60 10.85 -2.95
C ALA A 260 21.58 11.31 -4.02
N ASP A 261 20.54 12.03 -3.59
CA ASP A 261 19.43 12.56 -4.41
C ASP A 261 18.58 11.50 -5.14
N LYS A 262 18.70 10.23 -4.72
CA LYS A 262 17.95 9.11 -5.30
C LYS A 262 16.84 8.62 -4.36
N PRO A 263 15.76 8.04 -4.91
CA PRO A 263 14.82 7.26 -4.10
C PRO A 263 15.54 6.15 -3.33
N THR A 264 15.10 5.87 -2.11
CA THR A 264 15.72 4.84 -1.25
C THR A 264 15.59 3.44 -1.90
N PRO A 265 16.71 2.76 -2.21
CA PRO A 265 16.69 1.43 -2.78
C PRO A 265 16.51 0.37 -1.69
N LEU A 266 15.71 -0.66 -1.97
CA LEU A 266 15.62 -1.87 -1.15
C LEU A 266 15.67 -3.10 -2.05
N GLU A 267 16.52 -4.05 -1.69
CA GLU A 267 16.66 -5.31 -2.41
C GLU A 267 16.61 -6.46 -1.39
N ASN A 268 16.22 -7.67 -1.77
CA ASN A 268 16.42 -8.89 -0.96
C ASN A 268 16.07 -8.73 0.52
N VAL A 269 14.87 -8.23 0.77
CA VAL A 269 14.29 -8.03 2.11
C VAL A 269 12.79 -8.24 1.99
N ASN A 270 12.18 -8.85 3.00
CA ASN A 270 10.73 -8.92 3.06
C ASN A 270 10.18 -7.53 3.38
N TYR A 271 9.22 -7.04 2.60
CA TYR A 271 8.68 -5.70 2.78
C TYR A 271 7.17 -5.73 2.94
N PHE A 272 6.65 -5.13 4.01
CA PHE A 272 5.22 -5.00 4.20
C PHE A 272 4.84 -3.54 4.46
N VAL A 273 3.81 -3.06 3.78
CA VAL A 273 3.23 -1.74 4.05
C VAL A 273 1.74 -1.83 4.33
N ILE A 274 1.27 -1.12 5.36
CA ILE A 274 -0.15 -0.98 5.69
C ILE A 274 -0.53 0.49 5.81
N HIS A 275 -1.62 0.91 5.21
CA HIS A 275 -2.07 2.32 5.20
C HIS A 275 -3.58 2.41 5.31
N GLY A 276 -4.09 3.46 5.97
CA GLY A 276 -5.54 3.69 6.10
C GLY A 276 -6.08 4.66 5.06
N SER A 277 -7.23 4.39 4.44
CA SER A 277 -7.77 5.27 3.40
C SER A 277 -8.21 6.66 3.91
N HIS A 278 -8.51 6.76 5.20
CA HIS A 278 -8.94 7.99 5.87
C HIS A 278 -7.82 8.60 6.73
N ASP A 279 -6.57 8.26 6.43
CA ASP A 279 -5.42 8.98 6.91
C ASP A 279 -5.53 10.47 6.55
N SER A 280 -5.46 11.36 7.55
CA SER A 280 -5.52 12.80 7.33
C SER A 280 -4.19 13.52 7.61
N ASP A 281 -3.13 12.79 7.95
CA ASP A 281 -1.76 13.31 8.08
C ASP A 281 -0.98 13.00 6.79
N VAL A 282 -0.81 11.71 6.49
CA VAL A 282 -0.29 11.20 5.22
C VAL A 282 -1.48 10.74 4.36
N SER A 283 -2.20 11.73 3.83
CA SER A 283 -3.52 11.53 3.21
C SER A 283 -3.60 10.70 1.92
N THR A 284 -2.54 10.03 1.52
CA THR A 284 -2.47 9.20 0.30
C THR A 284 -1.60 8.00 0.60
N PHE A 285 -1.79 6.88 -0.10
CA PHE A 285 -1.02 5.65 0.15
C PHE A 285 0.46 5.72 -0.32
N MET A 286 1.22 6.72 0.16
CA MET A 286 2.58 7.05 -0.28
C MET A 286 3.55 5.86 -0.21
N GLY A 287 3.36 4.97 0.76
CA GLY A 287 4.20 3.78 0.95
C GLY A 287 4.20 2.80 -0.21
N LEU A 288 3.23 2.86 -1.12
CA LEU A 288 3.25 2.08 -2.36
C LEU A 288 4.48 2.41 -3.23
N ARG A 289 4.95 3.67 -3.23
CA ARG A 289 6.17 4.04 -3.95
C ARG A 289 7.39 3.23 -3.52
N GLN A 290 7.53 2.95 -2.23
CA GLN A 290 8.63 2.13 -1.73
C GLN A 290 8.39 0.64 -2.01
N TYR A 291 7.14 0.17 -1.96
CA TYR A 291 6.76 -1.20 -2.34
C TYR A 291 7.18 -1.50 -3.80
N GLU A 292 6.93 -0.60 -4.75
CA GLU A 292 7.34 -0.81 -6.15
C GLU A 292 8.85 -0.85 -6.33
N ARG A 293 9.58 -0.07 -5.53
CA ARG A 293 11.05 -0.03 -5.60
C ARG A 293 11.74 -1.25 -4.99
N VAL A 294 11.03 -2.12 -4.27
CA VAL A 294 11.62 -3.36 -3.70
C VAL A 294 11.90 -4.36 -4.82
N ARG A 295 13.15 -4.82 -4.91
CA ARG A 295 13.61 -5.81 -5.90
C ARG A 295 14.10 -7.10 -5.25
N PHE A 296 13.90 -8.22 -5.93
CA PHE A 296 14.44 -9.52 -5.54
C PHE A 296 15.47 -9.97 -6.58
N THR A 297 16.74 -10.04 -6.19
CA THR A 297 17.88 -10.19 -7.11
C THR A 297 18.77 -11.39 -6.78
N ASP A 298 18.62 -12.01 -5.62
CA ASP A 298 19.48 -13.12 -5.15
C ASP A 298 18.82 -14.51 -5.21
N GLY A 299 17.58 -14.60 -5.69
CA GLY A 299 16.82 -15.87 -5.73
C GLY A 299 16.36 -16.38 -4.37
N GLY A 300 16.52 -15.61 -3.29
CA GLY A 300 16.01 -15.93 -1.96
C GLY A 300 14.48 -15.90 -1.89
N ASP A 301 13.91 -16.55 -0.88
CA ASP A 301 12.46 -16.67 -0.68
C ASP A 301 11.86 -15.43 0.01
N TRP A 302 11.99 -14.29 -0.67
CA TRP A 302 11.51 -12.98 -0.24
C TRP A 302 10.03 -12.78 -0.62
N VAL A 303 9.35 -11.88 0.09
CA VAL A 303 7.99 -11.45 -0.27
C VAL A 303 7.82 -9.95 -0.04
N LYS A 304 6.99 -9.30 -0.88
CA LYS A 304 6.50 -7.96 -0.61
C LYS A 304 4.97 -7.93 -0.58
N ALA A 305 4.40 -7.15 0.33
CA ALA A 305 2.96 -7.01 0.49
C ALA A 305 2.56 -5.55 0.78
N ALA A 306 1.39 -5.14 0.31
CA ALA A 306 0.75 -3.89 0.66
C ALA A 306 -0.72 -4.11 1.03
N VAL A 307 -1.20 -3.46 2.09
CA VAL A 307 -2.63 -3.50 2.48
C VAL A 307 -3.16 -2.10 2.67
N TYR A 308 -4.22 -1.76 1.93
CA TYR A 308 -4.99 -0.54 2.12
C TYR A 308 -6.25 -0.85 2.93
N VAL A 309 -6.38 -0.26 4.11
CA VAL A 309 -7.49 -0.49 5.03
C VAL A 309 -8.50 0.64 4.90
N TYR A 310 -9.67 0.35 4.34
CA TYR A 310 -10.70 1.36 4.20
C TYR A 310 -11.19 1.84 5.57
N ARG A 311 -11.41 3.15 5.72
CA ARG A 311 -11.84 3.82 6.97
C ARG A 311 -10.82 3.82 8.12
N ALA A 312 -9.64 3.24 7.96
CA ALA A 312 -8.54 3.44 8.92
C ALA A 312 -7.93 4.85 8.74
N ASN A 313 -7.50 5.47 9.83
CA ASN A 313 -6.81 6.76 9.84
C ASN A 313 -5.29 6.60 10.06
N HIS A 314 -4.57 7.72 10.20
CA HIS A 314 -3.15 7.70 10.54
C HIS A 314 -2.93 7.19 11.97
N GLY A 315 -3.60 7.84 12.93
CA GLY A 315 -3.20 7.81 14.32
C GLY A 315 -3.50 6.53 15.08
N GLN A 316 -4.58 5.79 14.77
CA GLN A 316 -5.08 4.76 15.68
C GLN A 316 -4.20 3.50 15.80
N PHE A 317 -3.21 3.31 14.91
CA PHE A 317 -2.15 2.32 15.12
C PHE A 317 -1.26 2.63 16.33
N ASN A 318 -1.21 3.89 16.76
CA ASN A 318 -0.52 4.38 17.94
C ASN A 318 -1.54 4.89 18.97
N THR A 319 -1.61 4.26 20.14
CA THR A 319 -2.64 4.59 21.15
C THR A 319 -2.50 5.99 21.76
N VAL A 320 -1.36 6.67 21.58
CA VAL A 320 -1.16 8.06 22.02
C VAL A 320 -1.75 9.07 21.02
N TRP A 321 -1.78 8.72 19.73
CA TRP A 321 -2.21 9.64 18.66
C TRP A 321 -3.73 9.62 18.47
N GLY A 322 -4.32 8.41 18.43
CA GLY A 322 -5.77 8.24 18.37
C GLY A 322 -6.40 8.64 17.04
N ASP A 323 -7.65 9.13 17.08
CA ASP A 323 -8.46 9.48 15.90
C ASP A 323 -8.21 10.91 15.38
N ASN A 324 -7.19 11.60 15.92
CA ASN A 324 -6.96 13.02 15.69
C ASN A 324 -5.65 13.29 14.94
N ASP A 325 -5.67 13.02 13.63
CA ASP A 325 -4.50 13.14 12.75
C ASP A 325 -4.00 14.58 12.55
N VAL A 326 -4.83 15.61 12.79
CA VAL A 326 -4.53 17.02 12.44
C VAL A 326 -4.46 17.96 13.66
N GLY A 327 -4.24 17.39 14.85
CA GLY A 327 -4.04 18.16 16.08
C GLY A 327 -5.25 19.01 16.48
N ASP A 328 -5.04 20.30 16.78
CA ASP A 328 -6.10 21.19 17.29
C ASP A 328 -7.27 21.37 16.30
N SER A 329 -7.04 21.11 15.01
CA SER A 329 -8.08 21.15 13.98
C SER A 329 -8.90 19.86 13.85
N GLY A 330 -8.62 18.85 14.69
CA GLY A 330 -9.22 17.52 14.62
C GLY A 330 -10.75 17.47 14.66
N TRP A 331 -11.37 18.45 15.33
CA TRP A 331 -12.82 18.54 15.42
C TRP A 331 -13.50 18.78 14.05
N LEU A 332 -12.74 19.18 13.02
CA LEU A 332 -13.18 19.33 11.64
C LEU A 332 -13.20 18.01 10.85
N LEU A 333 -12.56 16.95 11.35
CA LEU A 333 -12.50 15.64 10.68
C LEU A 333 -13.82 14.88 10.82
N ARG A 334 -14.14 14.05 9.81
CA ARG A 334 -15.28 13.12 9.84
C ARG A 334 -14.97 11.83 10.60
N LYS A 335 -14.65 11.97 11.89
CA LYS A 335 -14.25 10.86 12.76
C LYS A 335 -15.28 9.72 12.85
N HIS A 336 -16.57 10.02 12.67
CA HIS A 336 -17.64 9.01 12.65
C HIS A 336 -17.55 8.02 11.48
N LEU A 337 -16.79 8.34 10.43
CA LEU A 337 -16.55 7.42 9.31
C LEU A 337 -15.40 6.47 9.61
N LEU A 338 -14.61 6.68 10.65
CA LEU A 338 -13.44 5.86 10.93
C LEU A 338 -13.82 4.49 11.49
N LEU A 339 -12.93 3.53 11.33
CA LEU A 339 -12.88 2.37 12.22
C LEU A 339 -12.61 2.84 13.66
N THR A 340 -13.07 2.09 14.65
CA THR A 340 -12.62 2.31 16.02
C THR A 340 -11.12 1.99 16.16
N GLY A 341 -10.49 2.53 17.20
CA GLY A 341 -9.07 2.27 17.43
C GLY A 341 -8.76 0.79 17.67
N ASP A 342 -9.66 0.06 18.31
CA ASP A 342 -9.50 -1.38 18.54
C ASP A 342 -9.65 -2.18 17.24
N GLU A 343 -10.60 -1.84 16.38
CA GLU A 343 -10.72 -2.46 15.06
C GLU A 343 -9.45 -2.21 14.22
N GLN A 344 -9.00 -0.96 14.12
CA GLN A 344 -7.79 -0.65 13.34
C GLN A 344 -6.55 -1.36 13.88
N ARG A 345 -6.38 -1.44 15.21
CA ARG A 345 -5.29 -2.23 15.81
C ARG A 345 -5.47 -3.73 15.64
N GLN A 346 -6.70 -4.23 15.58
CA GLN A 346 -6.98 -5.64 15.27
C GLN A 346 -6.50 -5.98 13.85
N ALA A 347 -6.82 -5.15 12.84
CA ALA A 347 -6.25 -5.30 11.50
C ALA A 347 -4.71 -5.25 11.54
N GLY A 348 -4.14 -4.31 12.31
CA GLY A 348 -2.70 -4.24 12.56
C GLY A 348 -2.12 -5.53 13.14
N LYS A 349 -2.75 -6.11 14.18
CA LYS A 349 -2.33 -7.39 14.78
C LYS A 349 -2.33 -8.50 13.75
N VAL A 350 -3.40 -8.65 12.97
CA VAL A 350 -3.52 -9.73 11.98
C VAL A 350 -2.40 -9.64 10.96
N PHE A 351 -2.25 -8.51 10.28
CA PHE A 351 -1.30 -8.39 9.18
C PHE A 351 0.15 -8.26 9.65
N ILE A 352 0.46 -7.42 10.65
CA ILE A 352 1.84 -7.24 11.11
C ILE A 352 2.37 -8.54 11.71
N THR A 353 1.58 -9.21 12.57
CA THR A 353 2.01 -10.47 13.18
C THR A 353 2.08 -11.58 12.14
N GLY A 354 1.08 -11.68 11.25
CA GLY A 354 1.09 -12.67 10.17
C GLY A 354 2.31 -12.56 9.27
N PHE A 355 2.74 -11.33 8.95
CA PHE A 355 3.94 -11.09 8.14
C PHE A 355 5.22 -11.48 8.89
N LEU A 356 5.32 -11.13 10.18
CA LEU A 356 6.46 -11.51 11.01
C LEU A 356 6.55 -13.03 11.23
N GLU A 357 5.43 -13.72 11.44
CA GLU A 357 5.36 -15.18 11.54
C GLU A 357 5.84 -15.84 10.23
N ALA A 358 5.36 -15.35 9.08
CA ALA A 358 5.78 -15.87 7.79
C ALA A 358 7.27 -15.65 7.49
N THR A 359 7.80 -14.47 7.82
CA THR A 359 9.14 -14.05 7.37
C THR A 359 10.25 -14.30 8.38
N LEU A 360 9.94 -14.39 9.68
CA LEU A 360 10.91 -14.65 10.73
C LEU A 360 10.71 -16.02 11.39
N HIS A 361 9.49 -16.53 11.57
CA HIS A 361 9.28 -17.90 12.06
C HIS A 361 9.16 -18.94 10.94
N GLY A 362 9.08 -18.50 9.67
CA GLY A 362 8.95 -19.40 8.52
C GLY A 362 7.56 -19.99 8.36
N ARG A 363 6.55 -19.42 9.03
CA ARG A 363 5.15 -19.88 8.97
C ARG A 363 4.46 -19.38 7.70
N ARG A 364 4.86 -19.96 6.57
CA ARG A 364 4.43 -19.57 5.22
C ARG A 364 2.92 -19.77 4.99
N GLU A 365 2.24 -20.55 5.82
CA GLU A 365 0.79 -20.71 5.80
C GLU A 365 0.01 -19.39 6.01
N TYR A 366 0.66 -18.33 6.51
CA TYR A 366 0.08 -17.00 6.64
C TYR A 366 0.16 -16.14 5.35
N LEU A 367 1.01 -16.50 4.38
CA LEU A 367 1.17 -15.71 3.15
C LEU A 367 -0.12 -15.50 2.32
N PRO A 368 -1.07 -16.46 2.25
CA PRO A 368 -2.30 -16.28 1.48
C PRO A 368 -3.09 -15.01 1.82
N MET A 369 -3.05 -14.51 3.07
CA MET A 369 -3.78 -13.28 3.45
C MET A 369 -3.28 -12.01 2.76
N PHE A 370 -2.03 -12.01 2.29
CA PHE A 370 -1.45 -10.87 1.61
C PHE A 370 -1.75 -10.90 0.11
N ALA A 371 -1.82 -12.09 -0.48
CA ALA A 371 -2.31 -12.24 -1.85
C ALA A 371 -3.82 -11.98 -1.95
N ASP A 372 -4.58 -12.41 -0.92
CA ASP A 372 -6.01 -12.18 -0.82
C ASP A 372 -6.45 -12.10 0.65
N HIS A 373 -6.76 -10.89 1.13
CA HIS A 373 -7.19 -10.63 2.50
C HIS A 373 -8.41 -11.44 2.93
N ARG A 374 -9.26 -11.86 2.00
CA ARG A 374 -10.49 -12.61 2.29
C ARG A 374 -10.18 -13.99 2.88
N THR A 375 -9.00 -14.53 2.62
CA THR A 375 -8.53 -15.79 3.23
C THR A 375 -8.37 -15.69 4.76
N ALA A 376 -8.24 -14.47 5.29
CA ALA A 376 -8.20 -14.14 6.72
C ALA A 376 -9.50 -13.47 7.22
N GLY A 377 -10.61 -13.56 6.48
CA GLY A 377 -11.81 -12.76 6.68
C GLY A 377 -12.34 -12.76 8.12
N GLY A 378 -12.48 -13.93 8.74
CA GLY A 378 -12.98 -14.07 10.11
C GLY A 378 -12.08 -13.47 11.19
N TRP A 379 -10.86 -13.03 10.87
CA TRP A 379 -9.92 -12.40 11.81
C TRP A 379 -9.92 -10.88 11.73
N LEU A 380 -10.46 -10.32 10.65
CA LEU A 380 -10.39 -8.91 10.30
C LEU A 380 -11.64 -8.15 10.76
N PRO A 381 -11.51 -6.87 11.18
CA PRO A 381 -12.69 -6.04 11.39
C PRO A 381 -13.41 -5.79 10.06
N ARG A 382 -14.73 -5.58 10.15
CA ARG A 382 -15.61 -5.34 9.00
C ARG A 382 -15.32 -3.99 8.34
N THR A 383 -14.62 -4.05 7.21
CA THR A 383 -14.40 -2.96 6.28
C THR A 383 -13.91 -3.52 4.95
N ILE A 384 -13.60 -2.64 4.00
CA ILE A 384 -13.02 -3.01 2.71
C ILE A 384 -11.50 -2.99 2.82
N TYR A 385 -10.85 -3.96 2.18
CA TYR A 385 -9.39 -4.03 2.08
C TYR A 385 -9.00 -4.12 0.60
N ILE A 386 -7.86 -3.54 0.27
CA ILE A 386 -7.15 -3.81 -0.97
C ILE A 386 -5.79 -4.41 -0.60
N SER A 387 -5.42 -5.49 -1.27
CA SER A 387 -4.15 -6.18 -1.07
C SER A 387 -3.32 -6.13 -2.35
N ARG A 388 -2.02 -5.85 -2.22
CA ARG A 388 -1.01 -6.14 -3.25
C ARG A 388 -0.01 -7.14 -2.70
N PHE A 389 0.44 -8.05 -3.55
CA PHE A 389 1.42 -9.07 -3.16
C PHE A 389 2.30 -9.46 -4.33
N ASP A 390 3.59 -9.61 -4.06
CA ASP A 390 4.53 -10.12 -5.04
C ASP A 390 5.66 -10.92 -4.36
N ARG A 391 6.24 -11.84 -5.12
CA ARG A 391 7.30 -12.76 -4.69
C ARG A 391 8.17 -13.18 -5.89
N PRO A 392 9.40 -13.69 -5.67
CA PRO A 392 10.37 -14.02 -6.72
C PRO A 392 9.92 -15.03 -7.79
N THR A 393 8.87 -15.81 -7.52
CA THR A 393 8.30 -16.77 -8.49
C THR A 393 7.30 -16.14 -9.44
N THR A 394 6.92 -14.88 -9.24
CA THR A 394 6.14 -14.11 -10.21
C THR A 394 6.99 -13.83 -11.45
N ARG A 395 6.44 -14.15 -12.62
CA ARG A 395 7.02 -13.86 -13.93
C ARG A 395 6.04 -12.98 -14.69
N LEU A 396 6.43 -11.73 -14.94
CA LEU A 396 5.57 -10.73 -15.56
C LEU A 396 5.63 -10.83 -17.08
N LEU A 397 4.45 -10.89 -17.70
CA LEU A 397 4.27 -10.73 -19.14
C LEU A 397 4.32 -9.24 -19.52
N ALA A 398 3.68 -8.39 -18.71
CA ALA A 398 3.67 -6.94 -18.84
C ALA A 398 3.53 -6.27 -17.46
N ASP A 399 4.44 -5.35 -17.15
CA ASP A 399 4.46 -4.47 -15.99
C ASP A 399 4.26 -2.99 -16.37
N PHE A 400 4.25 -2.67 -17.68
CA PHE A 400 3.99 -1.33 -18.21
C PHE A 400 4.99 -0.26 -17.77
N GLU A 401 6.13 -0.68 -17.19
CA GLU A 401 7.25 0.18 -16.82
C GLU A 401 8.30 0.26 -17.93
N GLU A 402 8.15 -0.54 -18.99
CA GLU A 402 8.99 -0.53 -20.17
C GLU A 402 8.81 0.74 -21.02
N GLY A 403 9.49 0.79 -22.16
CA GLY A 403 9.44 1.96 -23.05
C GLY A 403 8.04 2.27 -23.60
N ILE A 404 7.94 3.32 -24.41
CA ILE A 404 6.67 3.85 -24.93
C ILE A 404 5.98 3.02 -26.03
N ASP A 405 6.46 1.79 -26.31
CA ASP A 405 5.87 0.90 -27.32
C ASP A 405 4.76 0.05 -26.69
N VAL A 406 3.54 0.57 -26.72
CA VAL A 406 2.34 -0.02 -26.10
C VAL A 406 1.93 -1.39 -26.66
N THR A 407 2.67 -1.93 -27.63
CA THR A 407 2.41 -3.23 -28.28
C THR A 407 3.36 -4.34 -27.81
N ARG A 408 4.30 -4.03 -26.91
CA ARG A 408 5.28 -4.98 -26.35
C ARG A 408 5.03 -5.14 -24.86
N GLY A 409 5.16 -6.35 -24.36
CA GLY A 409 5.22 -6.60 -22.92
C GLY A 409 6.65 -6.65 -22.39
N SER A 410 6.80 -6.68 -21.07
CA SER A 410 8.07 -6.74 -20.34
C SER A 410 8.84 -8.05 -20.54
N ALA A 411 8.15 -9.17 -20.78
CA ALA A 411 8.81 -10.42 -21.13
C ALA A 411 9.15 -10.50 -22.63
N ASP A 412 10.35 -10.97 -22.94
CA ASP A 412 10.85 -11.08 -24.31
C ASP A 412 9.86 -11.80 -25.24
N GLY A 413 9.48 -11.12 -26.33
CA GLY A 413 8.60 -11.64 -27.36
C GLY A 413 7.10 -11.55 -27.06
N VAL A 414 6.69 -11.09 -25.87
CA VAL A 414 5.27 -10.84 -25.55
C VAL A 414 4.74 -9.67 -26.38
N ARG A 415 3.54 -9.84 -26.95
CA ARG A 415 2.84 -8.82 -27.75
C ARG A 415 1.51 -8.45 -27.13
N LEU A 416 1.22 -7.16 -27.11
CA LEU A 416 0.01 -6.59 -26.53
C LEU A 416 -0.91 -6.06 -27.63
N GLU A 417 -2.18 -6.42 -27.57
CA GLU A 417 -3.18 -6.01 -28.57
C GLU A 417 -4.52 -5.67 -27.91
N GLY A 418 -4.96 -4.42 -28.06
CA GLY A 418 -6.33 -3.99 -27.77
C GLY A 418 -7.24 -4.09 -28.99
N ARG A 419 -8.34 -4.83 -28.89
CA ARG A 419 -9.35 -4.95 -29.95
C ARG A 419 -10.67 -4.35 -29.52
N ARG A 420 -11.20 -3.42 -30.34
CA ARG A 420 -12.51 -2.78 -30.17
C ARG A 420 -12.68 -2.08 -28.81
N LEU A 421 -11.56 -1.61 -28.25
CA LEU A 421 -11.54 -0.79 -27.06
C LEU A 421 -11.87 0.65 -27.43
N ALA A 422 -12.62 1.31 -26.56
CA ALA A 422 -12.85 2.75 -26.64
C ALA A 422 -11.64 3.55 -26.13
N THR A 423 -10.91 2.98 -25.16
CA THR A 423 -9.65 3.52 -24.64
C THR A 423 -8.62 2.42 -24.51
N TRP A 424 -7.42 2.64 -25.04
CA TRP A 424 -6.23 1.83 -24.78
C TRP A 424 -5.02 2.78 -24.75
N LYS A 425 -4.43 2.95 -23.57
CA LYS A 425 -3.23 3.76 -23.36
C LYS A 425 -2.53 3.36 -22.07
N GLU A 426 -1.22 3.54 -22.02
CA GLU A 426 -0.48 3.48 -20.76
C GLU A 426 -0.57 4.83 -20.03
N VAL A 427 -0.68 4.77 -18.71
CA VAL A 427 -0.82 5.94 -17.83
C VAL A 427 -0.02 5.75 -16.55
N GLY A 428 0.55 6.83 -16.02
CA GLY A 428 1.08 6.85 -14.67
C GLY A 428 -0.05 6.82 -13.64
N LEU A 429 0.05 5.94 -12.65
CA LEU A 429 -0.87 5.88 -11.52
C LEU A 429 -0.71 7.11 -10.62
N THR A 430 -1.83 7.66 -10.16
CA THR A 430 -1.85 8.92 -9.41
C THR A 430 -2.57 8.83 -8.08
N MET A 431 -2.00 9.50 -7.09
CA MET A 431 -2.62 9.74 -5.80
C MET A 431 -3.72 10.80 -5.92
N ARG A 432 -4.70 10.76 -5.02
CA ARG A 432 -5.78 11.78 -4.96
C ARG A 432 -5.30 13.18 -4.59
N SER A 433 -4.07 13.32 -4.13
CA SER A 433 -3.45 14.60 -3.73
C SER A 433 -3.72 15.78 -4.68
N ARG A 434 -3.64 17.00 -4.15
CA ARG A 434 -3.67 18.21 -4.98
C ARG A 434 -2.51 18.17 -5.98
N GLY A 435 -2.84 18.17 -7.27
CA GLY A 435 -1.85 18.07 -8.35
C GLY A 435 -1.54 16.66 -8.83
N LEU A 436 -2.29 15.64 -8.37
CA LEU A 436 -2.18 14.25 -8.85
C LEU A 436 -0.75 13.71 -8.77
N GLN A 437 -0.14 13.78 -7.58
CA GLN A 437 1.20 13.23 -7.39
C GLN A 437 1.27 11.77 -7.84
N PRO A 438 2.35 11.37 -8.55
CA PRO A 438 2.45 10.03 -9.11
C PRO A 438 2.78 8.98 -8.05
N PHE A 439 2.33 7.74 -8.23
CA PHE A 439 2.86 6.58 -7.51
C PHE A 439 4.22 6.12 -8.03
N ASN A 440 4.73 6.74 -9.11
CA ASN A 440 5.95 6.33 -9.82
C ASN A 440 5.87 4.87 -10.31
N ASN A 441 4.69 4.54 -10.84
CA ASN A 441 4.32 3.27 -11.46
C ASN A 441 3.28 3.61 -12.53
N ASN A 442 3.31 2.86 -13.62
CA ASN A 442 2.40 2.92 -14.73
C ASN A 442 1.40 1.77 -14.67
N ALA A 443 0.45 1.79 -15.60
CA ALA A 443 -0.52 0.74 -15.84
C ALA A 443 -1.10 0.95 -17.24
N VAL A 444 -1.76 -0.07 -17.79
CA VAL A 444 -2.60 0.11 -18.98
C VAL A 444 -4.03 0.49 -18.56
N MET A 445 -4.53 1.58 -19.13
CA MET A 445 -5.93 2.00 -19.04
C MET A 445 -6.72 1.41 -20.20
N LEU A 446 -7.70 0.56 -19.86
CA LEU A 446 -8.56 -0.12 -20.82
C LEU A 446 -10.00 0.32 -20.61
N GLY A 447 -10.60 0.90 -21.64
CA GLY A 447 -11.98 1.37 -21.63
C GLY A 447 -12.78 0.73 -22.74
N TRP A 448 -14.01 0.33 -22.44
CA TRP A 448 -14.92 -0.28 -23.41
C TRP A 448 -16.34 0.24 -23.25
N THR A 449 -17.08 0.13 -24.35
CA THR A 449 -18.53 0.26 -24.41
C THR A 449 -19.04 -0.96 -25.17
N ALA A 450 -20.07 -1.60 -24.65
CA ALA A 450 -20.82 -2.58 -25.41
C ALA A 450 -21.30 -1.89 -26.69
N PRO A 451 -20.97 -2.40 -27.89
CA PRO A 451 -21.57 -1.86 -29.10
C PRO A 451 -23.09 -2.07 -29.03
N ASP A 452 -23.88 -1.19 -29.65
CA ASP A 452 -25.35 -1.36 -29.84
C ASP A 452 -25.74 -2.72 -30.46
N SER A 453 -24.74 -3.49 -30.91
CA SER A 453 -24.82 -4.79 -31.56
C SER A 453 -24.03 -5.89 -30.84
N VAL A 454 -24.28 -6.12 -29.55
CA VAL A 454 -23.98 -7.43 -28.90
C VAL A 454 -24.52 -8.61 -29.75
N ARG A 455 -25.51 -8.36 -30.62
CA ARG A 455 -26.02 -9.27 -31.65
C ARG A 455 -25.05 -9.67 -32.77
N LYS A 456 -23.85 -9.08 -32.91
CA LYS A 456 -22.88 -9.38 -34.00
C LYS A 456 -21.58 -10.06 -33.55
N GLY A 457 -21.54 -10.67 -32.35
CA GLY A 457 -20.44 -11.57 -31.94
C GLY A 457 -19.06 -10.92 -31.73
N ALA A 458 -19.01 -9.59 -31.60
CA ALA A 458 -17.77 -8.83 -31.56
C ALA A 458 -17.56 -8.15 -30.19
N VAL A 459 -17.03 -8.89 -29.20
CA VAL A 459 -16.70 -8.39 -27.84
C VAL A 459 -15.34 -7.65 -27.77
N PRO A 460 -15.24 -6.49 -27.09
CA PRO A 460 -13.95 -5.82 -26.81
C PRO A 460 -13.00 -6.71 -25.99
N SER A 461 -11.71 -6.66 -26.28
CA SER A 461 -10.73 -7.46 -25.54
C SER A 461 -9.34 -6.83 -25.53
N TYR A 462 -8.54 -7.25 -24.55
CA TYR A 462 -7.11 -6.97 -24.46
C TYR A 462 -6.35 -8.28 -24.37
N THR A 463 -5.42 -8.51 -25.30
CA THR A 463 -4.69 -9.79 -25.45
C THR A 463 -3.21 -9.58 -25.20
N LEU A 464 -2.63 -10.44 -24.35
CA LEU A 464 -1.20 -10.64 -24.21
C LEU A 464 -0.85 -11.96 -24.91
N ALA A 465 -0.24 -11.89 -26.09
CA ALA A 465 0.21 -13.04 -26.86
C ALA A 465 1.63 -13.45 -26.43
N LEU A 466 1.82 -14.72 -26.16
CA LEU A 466 3.05 -15.32 -25.67
C LEU A 466 3.78 -16.03 -26.82
N PRO A 467 5.13 -15.99 -26.86
CA PRO A 467 5.91 -16.90 -27.68
C PRO A 467 5.63 -18.36 -27.32
N ASP A 468 5.68 -19.25 -28.32
CA ASP A 468 5.37 -20.68 -28.16
C ASP A 468 6.21 -21.40 -27.09
N THR A 469 7.41 -20.89 -26.82
CA THR A 469 8.35 -21.45 -25.85
C THR A 469 8.16 -20.91 -24.44
N LEU A 470 7.45 -19.80 -24.25
CA LEU A 470 7.48 -19.04 -22.99
C LEU A 470 6.87 -19.84 -21.82
N ALA A 471 5.65 -20.35 -22.00
CA ALA A 471 4.95 -21.16 -21.01
C ALA A 471 5.75 -22.42 -20.59
N THR A 472 6.47 -23.02 -21.54
CA THR A 472 7.37 -24.15 -21.27
C THR A 472 8.61 -23.70 -20.50
N SER A 473 9.26 -22.61 -20.91
CA SER A 473 10.47 -22.08 -20.27
C SER A 473 10.21 -21.63 -18.82
N TRP A 474 9.02 -21.08 -18.55
CA TRP A 474 8.58 -20.68 -17.21
C TRP A 474 8.08 -21.86 -16.39
N LYS A 475 8.02 -23.07 -16.97
CA LYS A 475 7.56 -24.30 -16.32
C LYS A 475 6.17 -24.12 -15.70
N LEU A 476 5.25 -23.50 -16.46
CA LEU A 476 3.87 -23.38 -15.99
C LEU A 476 3.31 -24.76 -15.67
N ALA A 477 2.63 -24.87 -14.53
CA ALA A 477 2.05 -26.10 -14.03
C ALA A 477 0.60 -25.85 -13.61
N ARG A 478 -0.16 -26.92 -13.36
CA ARG A 478 -1.55 -26.80 -12.88
C ARG A 478 -1.66 -26.06 -11.54
N ALA A 479 -0.61 -26.11 -10.73
CA ALA A 479 -0.49 -25.39 -9.47
C ALA A 479 -0.10 -23.90 -9.63
N SER A 480 0.33 -23.48 -10.82
CA SER A 480 0.61 -22.07 -11.10
C SER A 480 -0.67 -21.24 -11.07
N SER A 481 -0.53 -19.92 -10.98
CA SER A 481 -1.65 -18.99 -11.03
C SER A 481 -1.35 -17.86 -12.01
N LEU A 482 -2.35 -17.48 -12.80
CA LEU A 482 -2.32 -16.18 -13.47
C LEU A 482 -2.47 -15.10 -12.39
N VAL A 483 -1.63 -14.07 -12.43
CA VAL A 483 -1.65 -12.94 -11.50
C VAL A 483 -1.70 -11.63 -12.27
N PHE A 484 -2.39 -10.65 -11.71
CA PHE A 484 -2.43 -9.27 -12.21
C PHE A 484 -2.95 -8.33 -11.13
N SER A 485 -2.65 -7.05 -11.26
CA SER A 485 -3.14 -5.97 -10.41
C SER A 485 -4.24 -5.20 -11.16
N LEU A 486 -5.37 -4.91 -10.53
CA LEU A 486 -6.52 -4.27 -11.18
C LEU A 486 -7.20 -3.23 -10.29
N ALA A 487 -7.61 -2.10 -10.87
CA ALA A 487 -8.52 -1.15 -10.25
C ALA A 487 -9.63 -0.74 -11.23
N ASN A 488 -10.84 -0.51 -10.71
CA ASN A 488 -11.87 0.25 -11.42
C ASN A 488 -11.49 1.74 -11.39
N TYR A 489 -11.44 2.38 -12.55
CA TYR A 489 -11.06 3.80 -12.64
C TYR A 489 -12.16 4.77 -12.19
N GLY A 490 -13.44 4.36 -12.21
CA GLY A 490 -14.56 5.18 -11.72
C GLY A 490 -14.84 6.49 -12.50
N GLY A 491 -14.24 6.66 -13.68
CA GLY A 491 -14.41 7.83 -14.54
C GLY A 491 -15.67 7.78 -15.42
N PRO A 492 -15.96 8.86 -16.17
CA PRO A 492 -17.06 8.88 -17.14
C PRO A 492 -16.90 7.73 -18.14
N ARG A 493 -18.04 7.18 -18.59
CA ARG A 493 -18.04 6.10 -19.60
C ARG A 493 -17.20 6.52 -20.80
N PRO A 494 -16.28 5.67 -21.26
CA PRO A 494 -15.49 6.01 -22.43
C PRO A 494 -16.43 6.16 -23.62
N ARG A 495 -16.13 7.10 -24.52
CA ARG A 495 -16.89 7.25 -25.75
C ARG A 495 -16.29 6.32 -26.82
N PRO A 496 -17.10 5.61 -27.62
CA PRO A 496 -16.58 4.85 -28.75
C PRO A 496 -15.73 5.72 -29.67
N LEU A 497 -14.59 5.19 -30.15
CA LEU A 497 -13.79 5.84 -31.19
C LEU A 497 -14.64 6.05 -32.44
N ALA A 498 -14.81 7.30 -32.87
CA ALA A 498 -15.40 7.63 -34.16
C ALA A 498 -14.39 7.39 -35.29
N ARG A 499 -14.86 7.23 -36.53
CA ARG A 499 -13.98 7.11 -37.72
C ARG A 499 -12.98 8.27 -37.83
N GLY A 500 -13.36 9.47 -37.40
CA GLY A 500 -12.47 10.64 -37.38
C GLY A 500 -11.44 10.66 -36.25
N ASP A 501 -11.59 9.78 -35.24
CA ASP A 501 -10.66 9.67 -34.11
C ASP A 501 -9.49 8.71 -34.44
N THR A 502 -9.57 7.99 -35.56
CA THR A 502 -8.53 7.07 -36.03
C THR A 502 -7.80 7.66 -37.24
N ALA A 503 -6.46 7.56 -37.26
CA ALA A 503 -5.63 7.86 -38.42
C ALA A 503 -5.74 6.79 -39.52
N ALA A 504 -6.95 6.29 -39.77
CA ALA A 504 -7.21 5.47 -40.94
C ALA A 504 -6.82 6.29 -42.18
N PRO A 505 -6.07 5.74 -43.15
CA PRO A 505 -5.88 6.39 -44.43
C PRO A 505 -7.26 6.80 -44.95
N LEU A 506 -7.37 8.03 -45.47
CA LEU A 506 -8.51 8.44 -46.29
C LEU A 506 -8.45 7.60 -47.58
N ASP A 507 -8.88 6.34 -47.51
CA ASP A 507 -8.97 5.53 -48.70
C ASP A 507 -10.06 6.13 -49.59
N SER A 508 -9.57 6.47 -50.77
CA SER A 508 -10.18 7.23 -51.82
C SER A 508 -11.55 6.70 -52.26
N ALA A 509 -12.45 7.64 -52.54
CA ALA A 509 -13.61 7.50 -53.42
C ALA A 509 -14.74 6.56 -52.96
N ALA A 510 -15.55 7.01 -52.00
CA ALA A 510 -16.99 6.69 -51.96
C ALA A 510 -17.80 7.67 -51.10
N ALA A 511 -17.80 8.97 -51.46
CA ALA A 511 -18.90 9.89 -51.16
C ALA A 511 -18.73 11.21 -51.95
N ALA A 512 -18.55 11.10 -53.27
CA ALA A 512 -18.96 12.18 -54.15
C ALA A 512 -20.43 11.94 -54.50
N ARG A 513 -21.26 12.98 -54.33
CA ARG A 513 -22.72 13.07 -54.56
C ARG A 513 -23.51 12.61 -53.33
N VAL A 514 -24.10 13.52 -52.54
CA VAL A 514 -25.05 14.55 -52.97
C VAL A 514 -24.67 15.92 -52.38
N GLY A 515 -24.48 16.90 -53.25
CA GLY A 515 -24.43 18.32 -52.87
C GLY A 515 -25.84 18.89 -52.76
N GLY A 516 -25.99 19.94 -51.93
CA GLY A 516 -27.22 20.70 -51.82
C GLY A 516 -27.23 21.63 -50.61
N ASP A 517 -26.63 22.79 -50.80
CA ASP A 517 -26.87 24.09 -50.15
C ASP A 517 -26.57 24.32 -48.66
N SER A 518 -25.54 25.13 -48.50
CA SER A 518 -25.24 26.00 -47.37
C SER A 518 -26.45 26.88 -46.99
N ALA A 519 -26.93 26.72 -45.76
CA ALA A 519 -27.54 27.81 -45.02
C ALA A 519 -26.94 27.82 -43.62
N VAL A 520 -26.10 28.83 -43.38
CA VAL A 520 -25.56 29.18 -42.08
C VAL A 520 -26.73 29.56 -41.17
N SER A 521 -26.98 28.77 -40.13
CA SER A 521 -27.76 29.20 -38.97
C SER A 521 -26.94 28.93 -37.71
N ALA A 522 -26.45 30.01 -37.13
CA ALA A 522 -25.97 30.04 -35.77
C ALA A 522 -27.15 29.77 -34.83
N HIS A 523 -27.20 28.58 -34.24
CA HIS A 523 -28.01 28.32 -33.04
C HIS A 523 -27.09 27.74 -31.96
N ALA A 524 -26.94 28.54 -30.90
CA ALA A 524 -26.35 28.13 -29.64
C ALA A 524 -27.06 26.86 -29.15
N GLY A 525 -26.31 25.76 -29.09
CA GLY A 525 -26.80 24.49 -28.55
C GLY A 525 -27.09 24.65 -27.06
N THR A 526 -28.38 24.66 -26.75
CA THR A 526 -28.90 24.43 -25.41
C THR A 526 -28.36 23.12 -24.86
N ALA A 527 -27.88 23.15 -23.62
CA ALA A 527 -27.53 21.96 -22.86
C ALA A 527 -28.74 21.01 -22.87
N ASN A 528 -28.56 19.80 -23.42
CA ASN A 528 -29.55 18.74 -23.32
C ASN A 528 -29.79 18.45 -21.83
N ALA A 529 -30.95 18.88 -21.33
CA ALA A 529 -31.47 18.43 -20.05
C ALA A 529 -31.71 16.92 -20.17
N ALA A 530 -30.85 16.12 -19.53
CA ALA A 530 -31.08 14.69 -19.39
C ALA A 530 -32.47 14.48 -18.77
N THR A 531 -33.30 13.68 -19.43
CA THR A 531 -34.62 13.36 -18.90
C THR A 531 -34.47 12.50 -17.63
N ARG A 532 -35.48 12.49 -16.77
CA ARG A 532 -35.46 11.66 -15.54
C ARG A 532 -35.25 10.17 -15.85
N ASP A 533 -35.68 9.71 -17.02
CA ASP A 533 -35.51 8.33 -17.48
C ASP A 533 -34.06 8.04 -17.91
N ASP A 534 -33.37 9.00 -18.54
CA ASP A 534 -31.94 8.90 -18.86
C ASP A 534 -31.07 8.91 -17.59
N ALA A 535 -31.46 9.70 -16.58
CA ALA A 535 -30.79 9.73 -15.28
C ALA A 535 -31.01 8.43 -14.49
N HIS A 536 -32.22 7.84 -14.55
CA HIS A 536 -32.51 6.54 -13.94
C HIS A 536 -31.82 5.37 -14.65
N ALA A 537 -31.74 5.37 -15.99
CA ALA A 537 -31.01 4.36 -16.75
C ALA A 537 -29.48 4.47 -16.57
N LYS A 538 -28.95 5.68 -16.42
CA LYS A 538 -27.54 5.91 -16.06
C LYS A 538 -27.24 5.43 -14.64
N ALA A 539 -28.12 5.74 -13.68
CA ALA A 539 -28.01 5.28 -12.29
C ALA A 539 -28.17 3.75 -12.13
N SER A 540 -28.97 3.08 -12.96
CA SER A 540 -29.13 1.61 -12.88
C SER A 540 -28.03 0.82 -13.60
N ALA A 541 -27.37 1.42 -14.61
CA ALA A 541 -26.21 0.79 -15.25
C ALA A 541 -24.90 1.07 -14.49
N ASP A 542 -24.82 2.14 -13.70
CA ASP A 542 -23.70 2.41 -12.78
C ASP A 542 -23.80 1.61 -11.46
N SER A 543 -24.88 0.82 -11.26
CA SER A 543 -25.08 -0.05 -10.08
C SER A 543 -24.75 -1.53 -10.31
N VAL A 544 -24.45 -1.94 -11.55
CA VAL A 544 -24.00 -3.30 -11.86
C VAL A 544 -22.50 -3.41 -11.53
N PRO A 545 -22.07 -4.35 -10.67
CA PRO A 545 -20.65 -4.57 -10.41
C PRO A 545 -19.90 -4.87 -11.72
N LEU A 546 -18.74 -4.23 -11.88
CA LEU A 546 -17.89 -4.46 -13.04
C LEU A 546 -17.37 -5.91 -13.03
N ASP A 547 -17.57 -6.63 -14.14
CA ASP A 547 -17.12 -8.01 -14.32
C ASP A 547 -16.71 -8.22 -15.79
N PHE A 548 -15.92 -9.26 -16.04
CA PHE A 548 -15.47 -9.68 -17.37
C PHE A 548 -14.82 -11.06 -17.30
N ASP A 549 -14.76 -11.76 -18.43
CA ASP A 549 -14.09 -13.05 -18.52
C ASP A 549 -12.57 -12.88 -18.70
N ILE A 550 -11.82 -13.75 -18.02
CA ILE A 550 -10.41 -14.01 -18.31
C ILE A 550 -10.33 -15.27 -19.14
N GLU A 551 -9.78 -15.18 -20.35
CA GLU A 551 -9.66 -16.28 -21.30
C GLU A 551 -8.18 -16.67 -21.50
N LEU A 552 -7.90 -17.97 -21.49
CA LEU A 552 -6.64 -18.53 -21.98
C LEU A 552 -6.83 -19.10 -23.37
N VAL A 553 -5.88 -18.80 -24.27
CA VAL A 553 -5.80 -19.39 -25.61
C VAL A 553 -4.70 -20.44 -25.62
N MET A 554 -5.02 -21.65 -26.08
CA MET A 554 -4.14 -22.80 -26.10
C MET A 554 -3.47 -22.99 -27.47
N ALA A 555 -2.39 -23.76 -27.53
CA ALA A 555 -1.60 -24.04 -28.73
C ALA A 555 -2.37 -24.78 -29.82
N ASP A 556 -3.39 -25.55 -29.44
CA ASP A 556 -4.31 -26.24 -30.36
C ASP A 556 -5.47 -25.34 -30.85
N GLY A 557 -5.46 -24.06 -30.46
CA GLY A 557 -6.47 -23.06 -30.82
C GLY A 557 -7.72 -23.10 -29.93
N ARG A 558 -7.85 -24.04 -28.99
CA ARG A 558 -8.96 -24.03 -28.02
C ARG A 558 -8.81 -22.86 -27.06
N THR A 559 -9.93 -22.36 -26.56
CA THR A 559 -9.96 -21.34 -25.51
C THR A 559 -10.72 -21.83 -24.30
N VAL A 560 -10.42 -21.24 -23.13
CA VAL A 560 -11.11 -21.53 -21.88
C VAL A 560 -11.20 -20.26 -21.05
N SER A 561 -12.40 -19.96 -20.56
CA SER A 561 -12.70 -18.71 -19.84
C SER A 561 -13.13 -18.96 -18.40
N VAL A 562 -12.73 -18.04 -17.52
CA VAL A 562 -13.17 -17.97 -16.14
C VAL A 562 -13.66 -16.54 -15.88
N PRO A 563 -14.89 -16.34 -15.39
CA PRO A 563 -15.33 -15.01 -14.99
C PRO A 563 -14.53 -14.49 -13.81
N LEU A 564 -14.15 -13.22 -13.85
CA LEU A 564 -13.37 -12.62 -12.77
C LEU A 564 -14.14 -12.67 -11.43
N SER A 565 -15.47 -12.51 -11.48
CA SER A 565 -16.36 -12.66 -10.32
C SER A 565 -16.33 -14.04 -9.64
N ALA A 566 -15.87 -15.10 -10.32
CA ALA A 566 -15.64 -16.41 -9.67
C ALA A 566 -14.38 -16.42 -8.79
N VAL A 567 -13.50 -15.42 -8.93
CA VAL A 567 -12.28 -15.25 -8.14
C VAL A 567 -12.49 -14.16 -7.09
N ALA A 568 -12.80 -12.94 -7.52
CA ALA A 568 -13.08 -11.81 -6.65
C ALA A 568 -13.88 -10.71 -7.36
N PRO A 569 -14.72 -9.94 -6.64
CA PRO A 569 -15.40 -8.80 -7.23
C PRO A 569 -14.39 -7.71 -7.61
N VAL A 570 -14.66 -6.97 -8.70
CA VAL A 570 -13.94 -5.73 -8.97
C VAL A 570 -14.49 -4.62 -8.10
N ARG A 571 -13.64 -4.06 -7.24
CA ARG A 571 -14.04 -3.01 -6.32
C ARG A 571 -14.32 -1.71 -7.07
N PRO A 572 -15.39 -0.96 -6.71
CA PRO A 572 -15.46 0.44 -7.11
C PRO A 572 -14.29 1.22 -6.49
N PRO A 573 -13.93 2.39 -7.04
CA PRO A 573 -12.91 3.22 -6.44
C PRO A 573 -13.22 3.55 -4.98
N LEU A 574 -12.22 3.45 -4.11
CA LEU A 574 -12.37 3.72 -2.68
C LEU A 574 -12.39 5.22 -2.42
N THR A 575 -13.57 5.80 -2.57
CA THR A 575 -13.87 7.20 -2.29
C THR A 575 -13.60 7.56 -0.83
N VAL A 576 -12.99 8.73 -0.61
CA VAL A 576 -12.57 9.19 0.71
C VAL A 576 -13.13 10.58 0.98
N GLN A 577 -13.65 10.78 2.20
CA GLN A 577 -14.06 12.08 2.68
C GLN A 577 -13.49 12.35 4.08
N LEU A 578 -12.45 13.19 4.16
CA LEU A 578 -11.75 13.47 5.42
C LEU A 578 -12.45 14.53 6.26
N TRP A 579 -12.98 15.58 5.63
CA TRP A 579 -13.45 16.79 6.31
C TRP A 579 -14.98 16.86 6.39
N LYS A 580 -15.49 17.41 7.50
CA LYS A 580 -16.94 17.61 7.70
C LYS A 580 -17.56 18.51 6.64
N TRP A 581 -16.84 19.55 6.24
CA TRP A 581 -17.34 20.56 5.31
C TRP A 581 -16.42 20.73 4.10
N THR A 582 -17.01 20.81 2.92
CA THR A 582 -16.27 20.95 1.65
C THR A 582 -15.47 22.25 1.56
N PHE A 583 -15.90 23.33 2.21
CA PHE A 583 -15.12 24.57 2.25
C PHE A 583 -13.83 24.44 3.08
N VAL A 584 -13.83 23.56 4.11
CA VAL A 584 -12.64 23.23 4.89
C VAL A 584 -11.67 22.45 4.01
N GLU A 585 -12.17 21.42 3.32
CA GLU A 585 -11.38 20.65 2.36
C GLU A 585 -10.71 21.55 1.30
N LYS A 586 -11.45 22.50 0.72
CA LYS A 586 -10.89 23.49 -0.21
C LYS A 586 -9.77 24.34 0.43
N ARG A 587 -9.93 24.75 1.70
CA ARG A 587 -8.93 25.55 2.43
C ARG A 587 -7.66 24.74 2.74
N PHE A 588 -7.80 23.46 3.07
CA PHE A 588 -6.69 22.56 3.36
C PHE A 588 -6.09 21.89 2.11
N GLY A 589 -6.52 22.30 0.92
CA GLY A 589 -6.06 21.77 -0.36
C GLY A 589 -6.88 20.55 -0.76
N ALA A 590 -8.04 20.80 -1.38
CA ALA A 590 -8.92 19.73 -1.84
C ALA A 590 -8.16 18.76 -2.75
N PRO A 591 -8.39 17.45 -2.61
CA PRO A 591 -7.80 16.46 -3.48
C PRO A 591 -8.31 16.66 -4.92
N ALA A 592 -7.50 16.30 -5.91
CA ALA A 592 -7.83 16.46 -7.33
C ALA A 592 -8.93 15.47 -7.80
N LYS A 593 -9.08 14.37 -7.05
CA LYS A 593 -10.13 13.35 -7.17
C LYS A 593 -10.42 12.77 -5.78
N ASP A 594 -11.41 11.92 -5.63
CA ASP A 594 -11.86 11.41 -4.31
C ASP A 594 -11.22 10.07 -3.89
N HIS A 595 -10.39 9.45 -4.72
CA HIS A 595 -9.76 8.15 -4.44
C HIS A 595 -8.33 8.10 -5.02
N ASP A 596 -7.47 7.28 -4.41
CA ASP A 596 -6.16 6.94 -4.97
C ASP A 596 -6.28 5.84 -6.04
N ASP A 597 -5.42 5.84 -7.06
CA ASP A 597 -5.31 4.72 -8.03
C ASP A 597 -4.60 3.51 -7.40
N VAL A 598 -5.23 2.88 -6.40
CA VAL A 598 -4.69 1.69 -5.73
C VAL A 598 -5.28 0.44 -6.36
N LEU A 599 -4.41 -0.40 -6.93
CA LEU A 599 -4.79 -1.65 -7.57
C LEU A 599 -4.83 -2.79 -6.56
N ALA A 600 -5.76 -3.73 -6.76
CA ALA A 600 -5.85 -4.98 -6.01
C ALA A 600 -5.20 -6.11 -6.82
N SER A 601 -4.41 -6.96 -6.16
CA SER A 601 -3.89 -8.18 -6.77
C SER A 601 -4.99 -9.23 -6.90
N TYR A 602 -5.08 -9.81 -8.08
CA TYR A 602 -5.91 -10.95 -8.40
C TYR A 602 -5.03 -12.15 -8.68
N ARG A 603 -5.49 -13.31 -8.21
CA ARG A 603 -4.82 -14.59 -8.42
C ARG A 603 -5.83 -15.59 -8.93
N VAL A 604 -5.67 -16.02 -10.18
CA VAL A 604 -6.55 -17.00 -10.83
C VAL A 604 -5.78 -18.32 -10.94
N PRO A 605 -6.05 -19.32 -10.09
CA PRO A 605 -5.39 -20.62 -10.17
C PRO A 605 -5.62 -21.27 -11.53
N LEU A 606 -4.57 -21.84 -12.14
CA LEU A 606 -4.71 -22.53 -13.42
C LEU A 606 -5.61 -23.78 -13.33
N ALA A 607 -5.77 -24.33 -12.12
CA ALA A 607 -6.74 -25.38 -11.83
C ALA A 607 -8.18 -25.00 -12.24
N LEU A 608 -8.59 -23.73 -12.12
CA LEU A 608 -9.94 -23.30 -12.52
C LEU A 608 -10.17 -23.44 -14.03
N PHE A 609 -9.13 -23.24 -14.84
CA PHE A 609 -9.20 -23.47 -16.29
C PHE A 609 -9.15 -24.96 -16.60
N ALA A 610 -8.35 -25.73 -15.86
CA ALA A 610 -8.26 -27.19 -16.01
C ALA A 610 -9.58 -27.92 -15.73
N GLU A 611 -10.40 -27.41 -14.81
CA GLU A 611 -11.77 -27.90 -14.54
C GLU A 611 -12.74 -27.67 -15.70
N ARG A 612 -12.43 -26.73 -16.60
CA ARG A 612 -13.31 -26.27 -17.70
C ARG A 612 -12.83 -26.71 -19.08
N LEU A 613 -11.60 -27.23 -19.18
CA LEU A 613 -11.02 -27.70 -20.43
C LEU A 613 -10.36 -29.06 -20.26
N ASP A 614 -10.99 -30.09 -20.80
CA ASP A 614 -10.44 -31.44 -20.80
C ASP A 614 -9.09 -31.50 -21.53
N GLY A 615 -8.12 -32.16 -20.91
CA GLY A 615 -6.75 -32.22 -21.42
C GLY A 615 -5.99 -30.90 -21.33
N PHE A 616 -6.40 -29.95 -20.46
CA PHE A 616 -5.65 -28.71 -20.23
C PHE A 616 -4.19 -28.99 -19.84
N ASP A 617 -3.29 -28.50 -20.68
CA ASP A 617 -1.85 -28.49 -20.50
C ASP A 617 -1.35 -27.04 -20.36
N PRO A 618 -0.88 -26.62 -19.17
CA PRO A 618 -0.32 -25.29 -18.94
C PRO A 618 0.83 -24.88 -19.89
N HIS A 619 1.59 -25.84 -20.42
CA HIS A 619 2.66 -25.55 -21.39
C HIS A 619 2.11 -25.12 -22.77
N GLY A 620 0.85 -25.46 -23.03
CA GLY A 620 0.13 -25.09 -24.24
C GLY A 620 -0.41 -23.66 -24.22
N VAL A 621 -0.27 -22.87 -23.15
CA VAL A 621 -0.79 -21.49 -23.12
C VAL A 621 -0.05 -20.62 -24.14
N ARG A 622 -0.82 -19.87 -24.95
CA ARG A 622 -0.35 -18.97 -26.02
C ARG A 622 -0.84 -17.54 -25.89
N ALA A 623 -1.95 -17.31 -25.20
CA ALA A 623 -2.35 -15.96 -24.87
C ALA A 623 -3.16 -15.92 -23.57
N VAL A 624 -3.06 -14.78 -22.90
CA VAL A 624 -3.99 -14.36 -21.84
C VAL A 624 -4.84 -13.23 -22.42
N ARG A 625 -6.16 -13.34 -22.32
CA ARG A 625 -7.09 -12.36 -22.86
C ARG A 625 -8.09 -11.91 -21.80
N PHE A 626 -8.20 -10.59 -21.64
CA PHE A 626 -9.24 -9.94 -20.86
C PHE A 626 -10.40 -9.63 -21.82
N VAL A 627 -11.55 -10.28 -21.62
CA VAL A 627 -12.71 -10.25 -22.52
C VAL A 627 -13.84 -9.46 -21.87
N PHE A 628 -14.13 -8.26 -22.37
CA PHE A 628 -15.10 -7.35 -21.75
C PHE A 628 -16.54 -7.63 -22.22
N ASP A 629 -17.07 -8.79 -21.85
CA ASP A 629 -18.38 -9.32 -22.23
C ASP A 629 -19.48 -9.15 -21.17
N ARG A 630 -19.11 -8.83 -19.92
CA ARG A 630 -20.03 -8.76 -18.77
C ARG A 630 -20.28 -7.34 -18.30
N GLY A 631 -20.90 -6.55 -19.15
CA GLY A 631 -21.40 -5.23 -18.77
C GLY A 631 -21.50 -4.27 -19.95
N PRO A 632 -22.31 -3.21 -19.83
CA PRO A 632 -22.56 -2.29 -20.93
C PRO A 632 -21.37 -1.36 -21.22
N ALA A 633 -20.49 -1.10 -20.25
CA ALA A 633 -19.28 -0.29 -20.40
C ALA A 633 -18.41 -0.39 -19.14
N GLY A 634 -17.15 0.02 -19.24
CA GLY A 634 -16.26 0.12 -18.09
C GLY A 634 -14.92 0.76 -18.45
N THR A 635 -14.19 1.17 -17.42
CA THR A 635 -12.80 1.61 -17.53
C THR A 635 -12.00 1.03 -16.36
N ILE A 636 -10.93 0.30 -16.66
CA ILE A 636 -10.03 -0.29 -15.67
C ILE A 636 -8.61 0.24 -15.83
N LEU A 637 -7.85 0.17 -14.74
CA LEU A 637 -6.40 0.20 -14.71
C LEU A 637 -5.92 -1.23 -14.46
N LEU A 638 -5.05 -1.74 -15.33
CA LEU A 638 -4.50 -3.09 -15.27
C LEU A 638 -2.96 -3.01 -15.24
N ASP A 639 -2.35 -3.78 -14.36
CA ASP A 639 -0.91 -3.78 -14.11
C ASP A 639 -0.42 -5.19 -13.72
N ASP A 640 0.90 -5.42 -13.67
CA ASP A 640 1.56 -6.64 -13.20
C ASP A 640 1.01 -7.95 -13.79
N VAL A 641 0.66 -7.99 -15.08
CA VAL A 641 0.06 -9.20 -15.68
C VAL A 641 1.14 -10.26 -15.85
N GLY A 642 0.96 -11.44 -15.26
CA GLY A 642 1.97 -12.49 -15.27
C GLY A 642 1.51 -13.83 -14.72
N PHE A 643 2.46 -14.72 -14.48
CA PHE A 643 2.22 -16.00 -13.82
C PHE A 643 3.08 -16.14 -12.58
N ASP A 644 2.46 -16.58 -11.50
CA ASP A 644 3.19 -17.09 -10.35
C ASP A 644 3.34 -18.61 -10.48
N VAL A 645 4.58 -19.06 -10.61
CA VAL A 645 4.91 -20.45 -10.97
C VAL A 645 4.91 -21.43 -9.79
N GLY A 646 4.68 -20.95 -8.55
CA GLY A 646 4.48 -21.85 -7.40
C GLY A 646 5.77 -22.18 -6.64
N GLU A 647 6.81 -22.66 -7.32
CA GLU A 647 8.09 -23.05 -6.71
C GLU A 647 9.29 -22.23 -7.24
N PRO A 648 10.23 -21.81 -6.37
CA PRO A 648 11.49 -21.23 -6.83
C PRO A 648 12.33 -22.30 -7.54
N PRO A 649 13.09 -21.92 -8.59
CA PRO A 649 14.01 -22.85 -9.23
C PRO A 649 15.16 -23.19 -8.24
N GLY A 650 15.06 -24.33 -7.54
CA GLY A 650 16.17 -24.88 -6.76
C GLY A 650 15.88 -25.48 -5.37
N GLY A 651 14.63 -25.57 -4.91
CA GLY A 651 14.28 -26.04 -3.55
C GLY A 651 14.39 -27.54 -3.26
N GLY A 652 15.17 -28.28 -4.05
CA GLY A 652 15.49 -29.68 -3.78
C GLY A 652 16.96 -29.83 -3.45
N LYS A 653 17.38 -29.48 -2.22
CA LYS A 653 18.56 -30.02 -1.53
C LYS A 653 18.35 -29.99 -0.02
#